data_AF-A0A9D5QSR8-F1
#
_entry.id   AF-A0A9D5QSR8-F1
#
_cell.length_a   1.000
_cell.length_b   1.000
_cell.length_c   1.000
_cell.angle_alpha   90.00
_cell.angle_beta   90.00
_cell.angle_gamma   90.00
#
_symmetry.space_group_name_H-M   'P 1'
#
loop_
_entity.id
_entity.type
_entity.pdbx_description
1 polymer ?
#
loop_
_entity_poly.entity_id
_entity_poly.type
_entity_poly.pdbx_seq_one_letter_code
_entity_poly.pdbx_strand_id
1 'polypeptide(L)'
;MKKNLLLGMSVLAMTATLSVQAESVAHGYMLGDEMSRFGFISFPVSEFQTPVMDKRNYGETHVSAGECVDGIYYTFEVYPDVMGGVSAINYRVRDAKTFDVLKHVEFYNDSRRVVDMTYDYTTNTMYALVEDGINSSSIERTSLNVVNLSTGECTVVGSAGELLAIDGSGKEVEESLITLAADADGNLYAMGEYRQFYKLDKLTGKATQIGTQHSIATMNQFQSMAFDTEGVLYWAQTHPDYGYFLTIDPATGIPSYMAEDPDPGTKWKNEASILGDNAEVTGLWFEKELDTKAPAEPGDLKASIGANSPNTVSLSWTVPTVDLAGNAVSVSAIKVYRFGEPEAIATLAADATSYVDPAAPNGNVSYMVSAVADDLHGRSAVATVLTGADELMPVTDINIALEGSTVSLSWKAPTSTYHGGYADYDNISYIVWRIKGSDEQIIARDVKETSYTDEISEPGTYFYSIVPVSCGVEGYAADSDPVTYTTTASIPYFSGFEDNQDGSLWTTFNNHSNTSYGWSVTAGYEYQRYDGNFAQLKSYSSSEPCDDYMFSPAIEFAPGTYQLTYMVNGSLSMDKHSWSTFIADAANPDAGVVADIASYNNVAVGGSWIENDAATFTITEAGVYHLGFHGTTTEMYCTLKIDNVAITKAPASIPYVCDFEEDSDVASWKMDNTNPHVARGAGWSIAQKADSPAGASVLKLNVYSVSEGEYDDWMVSPAIYFPEGGKYTLTFTAQAASYDTHKWGAYLGTDPDDYATFEKAIVEYDKAKFGGWADYTAEFEVEEAGTYHLGLNGKGCDTVTNLHLDNIRLTKNTSGVSAVELPEDAEIEGYYNLQGQQIEKPANGLVIVRYTNGATRKVVIK
;
A
#
# COMPACT_ATOMS: atom_id res chain seq x y z
N MET A 1 53.72 -42.91 -52.10
CA MET A 1 54.44 -44.00 -51.40
C MET A 1 53.70 -44.29 -50.11
N LYS A 2 53.13 -45.48 -49.98
CA LYS A 2 52.63 -46.05 -48.73
C LYS A 2 53.80 -46.67 -47.97
N LYS A 3 53.80 -46.63 -46.63
CA LYS A 3 54.42 -47.68 -45.81
C LYS A 3 53.80 -47.73 -44.41
N ASN A 4 53.29 -48.92 -44.10
CA ASN A 4 52.82 -49.41 -42.82
C ASN A 4 53.95 -49.46 -41.77
N LEU A 5 53.59 -49.44 -40.48
CA LEU A 5 54.23 -50.32 -39.50
C LEU A 5 53.24 -50.79 -38.41
N LEU A 6 53.41 -52.05 -38.02
CA LEU A 6 52.52 -52.91 -37.24
C LEU A 6 52.63 -52.73 -35.72
N LEU A 7 51.54 -53.18 -35.09
CA LEU A 7 51.29 -53.65 -33.72
C LEU A 7 52.49 -54.11 -32.87
N GLY A 8 52.44 -53.73 -31.59
CA GLY A 8 52.91 -54.52 -30.45
C GLY A 8 51.90 -54.44 -29.30
N MET A 9 51.06 -55.47 -29.15
CA MET A 9 50.21 -55.65 -27.96
C MET A 9 51.09 -56.11 -26.79
N SER A 10 51.05 -55.36 -25.68
CA SER A 10 51.43 -55.87 -24.37
C SER A 10 50.17 -55.96 -23.53
N VAL A 11 49.77 -57.19 -23.19
CA VAL A 11 48.69 -57.49 -22.26
C VAL A 11 49.29 -57.43 -20.87
N LEU A 12 49.00 -56.36 -20.13
CA LEU A 12 49.11 -56.35 -18.67
C LEU A 12 47.70 -56.63 -18.14
N ALA A 13 47.49 -57.82 -17.59
CA ALA A 13 46.27 -58.15 -16.88
C ALA A 13 46.24 -57.36 -15.56
N MET A 14 45.55 -56.21 -15.55
CA MET A 14 45.06 -55.62 -14.31
C MET A 14 43.83 -56.41 -13.90
N THR A 15 43.97 -57.23 -12.86
CA THR A 15 42.86 -57.71 -12.04
C THR A 15 42.24 -56.49 -11.36
N ALA A 16 41.26 -55.87 -12.02
CA ALA A 16 40.35 -54.93 -11.37
C ALA A 16 39.56 -55.74 -10.34
N THR A 17 39.95 -55.63 -9.08
CA THR A 17 39.06 -55.92 -7.97
C THR A 17 37.99 -54.83 -8.01
N LEU A 18 36.82 -55.17 -8.56
CA LEU A 18 35.61 -54.39 -8.34
C LEU A 18 35.32 -54.48 -6.84
N SER A 19 35.79 -53.51 -6.06
CA SER A 19 35.15 -53.19 -4.79
C SER A 19 33.76 -52.69 -5.16
N VAL A 20 32.73 -53.47 -4.81
CA VAL A 20 31.36 -52.96 -4.74
C VAL A 20 31.40 -51.86 -3.69
N GLN A 21 31.39 -50.60 -4.12
CA GLN A 21 31.25 -49.46 -3.22
C GLN A 21 29.84 -49.56 -2.63
N ALA A 22 29.73 -49.47 -1.31
CA ALA A 22 28.44 -49.45 -0.65
C ALA A 22 27.69 -48.21 -1.13
N GLU A 23 26.42 -48.39 -1.48
CA GLU A 23 25.55 -47.31 -1.91
C GLU A 23 25.21 -46.39 -0.73
N SER A 24 25.17 -45.07 -0.96
CA SER A 24 24.77 -44.08 0.06
C SER A 24 23.34 -44.35 0.55
N VAL A 25 23.16 -44.35 1.88
CA VAL A 25 21.85 -44.52 2.52
C VAL A 25 21.44 -43.19 3.14
N ALA A 26 20.33 -42.65 2.67
CA ALA A 26 19.72 -41.46 3.22
C ALA A 26 18.84 -41.84 4.42
N HIS A 27 18.86 -41.00 5.44
CA HIS A 27 18.00 -41.08 6.61
C HIS A 27 17.23 -39.76 6.78
N GLY A 28 16.04 -39.80 7.37
CA GLY A 28 15.30 -38.58 7.65
C GLY A 28 14.04 -38.82 8.46
N TYR A 29 13.22 -37.78 8.58
CA TYR A 29 11.90 -37.83 9.20
C TYR A 29 10.82 -37.56 8.15
N MET A 30 9.91 -38.51 7.96
CA MET A 30 8.72 -38.33 7.14
C MET A 30 7.71 -37.48 7.93
N LEU A 31 7.48 -36.25 7.46
CA LEU A 31 6.54 -35.27 8.00
C LEU A 31 5.14 -35.40 7.36
N GLY A 32 4.86 -36.54 6.72
CA GLY A 32 3.60 -36.80 6.04
C GLY A 32 3.83 -37.43 4.69
N ASP A 33 2.82 -38.14 4.21
CA ASP A 33 2.72 -38.67 2.86
C ASP A 33 1.23 -38.83 2.51
N GLU A 34 0.91 -39.39 1.35
CA GLU A 34 -0.49 -39.60 0.93
C GLU A 34 -1.30 -40.50 1.88
N MET A 35 -0.65 -41.29 2.73
CA MET A 35 -1.26 -42.16 3.73
C MET A 35 -1.20 -41.57 5.14
N SER A 36 -0.84 -40.29 5.27
CA SER A 36 -0.65 -39.57 6.54
C SER A 36 0.29 -40.32 7.49
N ARG A 37 1.43 -40.79 6.96
CA ARG A 37 2.46 -41.48 7.74
C ARG A 37 3.50 -40.50 8.25
N PHE A 38 3.85 -40.66 9.53
CA PHE A 38 4.83 -39.83 10.23
C PHE A 38 5.83 -40.72 10.94
N GLY A 39 7.13 -40.44 10.83
CA GLY A 39 8.14 -41.25 11.50
C GLY A 39 9.51 -41.19 10.85
N PHE A 40 10.47 -41.87 11.48
CA PHE A 40 11.85 -41.96 11.00
C PHE A 40 11.94 -42.97 9.86
N ILE A 41 12.66 -42.59 8.81
CA ILE A 41 12.82 -43.38 7.59
C ILE A 41 14.28 -43.51 7.17
N SER A 42 14.56 -44.55 6.38
CA SER A 42 15.82 -44.73 5.66
C SER A 42 15.61 -45.33 4.28
N PHE A 43 16.52 -45.06 3.35
CA PHE A 43 16.52 -45.63 2.01
C PHE A 43 17.89 -45.52 1.33
N PRO A 44 18.35 -46.56 0.61
CA PRO A 44 19.40 -46.39 -0.40
C PRO A 44 18.99 -45.32 -1.42
N VAL A 45 19.91 -44.46 -1.85
CA VAL A 45 19.58 -43.34 -2.77
C VAL A 45 19.05 -43.81 -4.13
N SER A 46 19.28 -45.06 -4.54
CA SER A 46 18.67 -45.67 -5.74
C SER A 46 17.30 -46.31 -5.50
N GLU A 47 16.91 -46.51 -4.23
CA GLU A 47 15.61 -47.09 -3.83
C GLU A 47 14.71 -46.05 -3.14
N PHE A 48 14.92 -44.75 -3.43
CA PHE A 48 14.17 -43.63 -2.84
C PHE A 48 12.65 -43.69 -3.05
N GLN A 49 12.16 -44.43 -4.05
CA GLN A 49 10.72 -44.62 -4.27
C GLN A 49 10.06 -45.53 -3.22
N THR A 50 10.84 -46.26 -2.42
CA THR A 50 10.32 -47.19 -1.40
C THR A 50 11.03 -47.01 -0.06
N PRO A 51 10.87 -45.85 0.60
CA PRO A 51 11.52 -45.60 1.89
C PRO A 51 11.04 -46.57 2.97
N VAL A 52 11.97 -47.05 3.78
CA VAL A 52 11.70 -47.93 4.92
C VAL A 52 11.31 -47.08 6.11
N MET A 53 10.16 -47.37 6.71
CA MET A 53 9.72 -46.76 7.97
C MET A 53 10.41 -47.47 9.14
N ASP A 54 11.54 -46.92 9.61
CA ASP A 54 12.33 -47.49 10.69
C ASP A 54 11.61 -47.39 12.04
N LYS A 55 10.94 -46.26 12.30
CA LYS A 55 10.15 -46.06 13.51
C LYS A 55 9.00 -45.09 13.28
N ARG A 56 7.78 -45.61 13.38
CA ARG A 56 6.55 -44.81 13.30
C ARG A 56 6.41 -43.86 14.49
N ASN A 57 6.05 -42.60 14.22
CA ASN A 57 5.63 -41.63 15.23
C ASN A 57 4.10 -41.51 15.23
N TYR A 58 3.48 -41.66 16.39
CA TYR A 58 2.03 -41.47 16.62
C TYR A 58 1.74 -40.29 17.56
N GLY A 59 2.77 -39.56 17.99
CA GLY A 59 2.63 -38.38 18.83
C GLY A 59 2.17 -37.16 18.04
N GLU A 60 1.89 -36.08 18.77
CA GLU A 60 1.42 -34.81 18.23
C GLU A 60 2.56 -33.86 17.83
N THR A 61 3.82 -34.22 18.12
CA THR A 61 4.99 -33.43 17.73
C THR A 61 5.80 -34.15 16.65
N HIS A 62 6.34 -33.37 15.72
CA HIS A 62 7.02 -33.85 14.54
C HIS A 62 8.34 -33.15 14.32
N VAL A 63 9.33 -33.81 13.70
CA VAL A 63 10.66 -33.23 13.49
C VAL A 63 10.60 -32.25 12.33
N SER A 64 10.97 -30.99 12.57
CA SER A 64 11.10 -29.98 11.51
C SER A 64 12.51 -29.93 10.93
N ALA A 65 13.53 -30.15 11.77
CA ALA A 65 14.93 -30.14 11.39
C ALA A 65 15.70 -31.18 12.21
N GLY A 66 16.71 -31.80 11.62
CA GLY A 66 17.58 -32.73 12.33
C GLY A 66 18.86 -33.07 11.61
N GLU A 67 19.91 -33.35 12.36
CA GLU A 67 21.22 -33.76 11.82
C GLU A 67 21.87 -34.79 12.76
N CYS A 68 22.56 -35.76 12.19
CA CYS A 68 23.22 -36.83 12.91
C CYS A 68 24.72 -36.57 13.01
N VAL A 69 25.26 -36.72 14.22
CA VAL A 69 26.70 -36.60 14.48
C VAL A 69 27.10 -37.71 15.44
N ASP A 70 28.02 -38.58 15.01
CA ASP A 70 28.59 -39.65 15.84
C ASP A 70 27.53 -40.56 16.48
N GLY A 71 26.57 -41.01 15.68
CA GLY A 71 25.48 -41.89 16.13
C GLY A 71 24.42 -41.20 17.02
N ILE A 72 24.49 -39.88 17.19
CA ILE A 72 23.52 -39.08 17.93
C ILE A 72 22.74 -38.20 16.96
N TYR A 73 21.41 -38.34 16.97
CA TYR A 73 20.52 -37.55 16.14
C TYR A 73 19.93 -36.39 16.95
N TYR A 74 20.29 -35.18 16.57
CA TYR A 74 19.80 -33.94 17.19
C TYR A 74 18.62 -33.44 16.37
N THR A 75 17.48 -33.19 17.03
CA THR A 75 16.22 -32.88 16.35
C THR A 75 15.52 -31.70 17.01
N PHE A 76 15.00 -30.79 16.19
CA PHE A 76 14.01 -29.80 16.57
C PHE A 76 12.62 -30.31 16.15
N GLU A 77 11.63 -30.11 17.02
CA GLU A 77 10.27 -30.52 16.78
C GLU A 77 9.30 -29.34 16.78
N VAL A 78 8.25 -29.51 15.98
CA VAL A 78 7.09 -28.61 15.85
C VAL A 78 5.79 -29.32 16.24
N TYR A 79 4.78 -28.52 16.56
CA TYR A 79 3.42 -28.93 16.88
C TYR A 79 2.44 -28.29 15.88
N PRO A 80 1.76 -29.08 15.03
CA PRO A 80 0.67 -28.61 14.20
C PRO A 80 -0.63 -28.50 15.02
N ASP A 81 -1.30 -27.35 14.94
CA ASP A 81 -2.58 -27.10 15.59
C ASP A 81 -3.79 -27.42 14.69
N VAL A 82 -4.98 -27.39 15.28
CA VAL A 82 -6.25 -27.73 14.60
C VAL A 82 -6.69 -26.72 13.55
N MET A 83 -6.15 -25.50 13.57
CA MET A 83 -6.42 -24.43 12.61
C MET A 83 -5.37 -24.40 11.48
N GLY A 84 -4.40 -25.31 11.49
CA GLY A 84 -3.36 -25.44 10.47
C GLY A 84 -2.07 -24.68 10.77
N GLY A 85 -1.94 -24.07 11.94
CA GLY A 85 -0.69 -23.44 12.38
C GLY A 85 0.34 -24.49 12.82
N VAL A 86 1.64 -24.19 12.69
CA VAL A 86 2.74 -25.07 13.09
C VAL A 86 3.70 -24.28 13.98
N SER A 87 3.81 -24.63 15.26
CA SER A 87 4.62 -23.90 16.26
C SER A 87 5.84 -24.70 16.73
N ALA A 88 6.93 -24.05 17.12
CA ALA A 88 8.10 -24.73 17.71
C ALA A 88 7.78 -25.28 19.12
N ILE A 89 8.32 -26.44 19.48
CA ILE A 89 7.99 -27.07 20.78
C ILE A 89 9.13 -27.81 21.49
N ASN A 90 10.00 -28.55 20.81
CA ASN A 90 11.03 -29.34 21.51
C ASN A 90 12.38 -29.31 20.81
N TYR A 91 13.43 -29.47 21.62
CA TYR A 91 14.72 -29.99 21.19
C TYR A 91 14.95 -31.37 21.81
N ARG A 92 15.30 -32.36 20.98
CA ARG A 92 15.56 -33.73 21.43
C ARG A 92 16.86 -34.26 20.87
N VAL A 93 17.61 -34.89 21.76
CA VAL A 93 18.82 -35.66 21.44
C VAL A 93 18.42 -37.13 21.47
N ARG A 94 18.71 -37.85 20.39
CA ARG A 94 18.25 -39.23 20.17
C ARG A 94 19.42 -40.14 19.81
N ASP A 95 19.30 -41.42 20.14
CA ASP A 95 20.16 -42.44 19.55
C ASP A 95 19.77 -42.61 18.07
N ALA A 96 20.71 -42.45 17.14
CA ALA A 96 20.40 -42.40 15.70
C ALA A 96 19.93 -43.75 15.13
N LYS A 97 20.15 -44.86 15.85
CA LYS A 97 19.78 -46.20 15.40
C LYS A 97 18.41 -46.64 15.90
N THR A 98 18.08 -46.29 17.13
CA THR A 98 16.82 -46.69 17.80
C THR A 98 15.80 -45.56 17.84
N PHE A 99 16.25 -44.32 17.61
CA PHE A 99 15.50 -43.07 17.76
C PHE A 99 14.91 -42.87 19.16
N ASP A 100 15.49 -43.54 20.16
CA ASP A 100 15.11 -43.36 21.56
C ASP A 100 15.64 -42.02 22.07
N VAL A 101 14.82 -41.32 22.85
CA VAL A 101 15.16 -39.99 23.37
C VAL A 101 16.17 -40.15 24.51
N LEU A 102 17.35 -39.57 24.32
CA LEU A 102 18.44 -39.52 25.29
C LEU A 102 18.36 -38.24 26.14
N LYS A 103 17.92 -37.13 25.54
CA LYS A 103 17.68 -35.86 26.21
C LYS A 103 16.50 -35.12 25.57
N HIS A 104 15.76 -34.41 26.39
CA HIS A 104 14.63 -33.57 25.98
C HIS A 104 14.74 -32.22 26.67
N VAL A 105 14.70 -31.15 25.87
CA VAL A 105 14.53 -29.77 26.29
C VAL A 105 13.23 -29.27 25.68
N GLU A 106 12.33 -28.74 26.51
CA GLU A 106 11.04 -28.23 26.10
C GLU A 106 11.14 -26.72 25.83
N PHE A 107 10.57 -26.29 24.71
CA PHE A 107 10.42 -24.89 24.32
C PHE A 107 8.91 -24.58 24.34
N TYR A 108 8.50 -23.58 25.10
CA TYR A 108 7.10 -23.10 25.04
C TYR A 108 6.96 -22.06 23.92
N ASN A 109 5.71 -21.89 23.45
CA ASN A 109 5.14 -21.10 22.33
C ASN A 109 5.77 -19.74 21.92
N ASP A 110 6.83 -19.28 22.57
CA ASP A 110 7.60 -18.07 22.24
C ASP A 110 8.94 -18.40 21.53
N SER A 111 9.04 -19.58 20.91
CA SER A 111 10.28 -20.03 20.26
C SER A 111 10.14 -20.02 18.73
N ARG A 112 11.22 -19.61 18.07
CA ARG A 112 11.34 -19.52 16.61
C ARG A 112 11.52 -20.92 16.02
N ARG A 113 10.90 -21.22 14.88
CA ARG A 113 11.00 -22.57 14.28
C ARG A 113 12.38 -22.73 13.65
N VAL A 114 12.93 -23.93 13.82
CA VAL A 114 14.15 -24.34 13.13
C VAL A 114 13.72 -25.09 11.87
N VAL A 115 14.11 -24.53 10.72
CA VAL A 115 13.62 -24.94 9.40
C VAL A 115 14.43 -26.10 8.84
N ASP A 116 15.76 -26.02 8.91
CA ASP A 116 16.68 -27.10 8.56
C ASP A 116 18.01 -26.91 9.30
N MET A 117 18.84 -27.95 9.39
CA MET A 117 20.12 -27.89 10.10
C MET A 117 21.17 -28.83 9.53
N THR A 118 22.44 -28.50 9.73
CA THR A 118 23.58 -29.29 9.23
C THR A 118 24.80 -29.17 10.14
N TYR A 119 25.72 -30.14 10.04
CA TYR A 119 26.96 -30.14 10.80
C TYR A 119 28.19 -29.89 9.92
N ASP A 120 28.96 -28.86 10.24
CA ASP A 120 30.26 -28.60 9.65
C ASP A 120 31.34 -29.43 10.38
N TYR A 121 31.76 -30.53 9.76
CA TYR A 121 32.79 -31.43 10.28
C TYR A 121 34.19 -30.80 10.31
N THR A 122 34.44 -29.71 9.57
CA THR A 122 35.74 -29.02 9.56
C THR A 122 35.95 -28.13 10.77
N THR A 123 34.85 -27.59 11.34
CA THR A 123 34.88 -26.71 12.52
C THR A 123 34.14 -27.28 13.72
N ASN A 124 33.62 -28.51 13.59
CA ASN A 124 32.83 -29.20 14.61
C ASN A 124 31.68 -28.35 15.17
N THR A 125 30.95 -27.69 14.26
CA THR A 125 29.90 -26.72 14.59
C THR A 125 28.59 -27.12 13.93
N MET A 126 27.52 -27.14 14.73
CA MET A 126 26.17 -27.38 14.23
C MET A 126 25.53 -26.05 13.84
N TYR A 127 25.12 -25.93 12.57
CA TYR A 127 24.42 -24.77 12.05
C TYR A 127 22.95 -25.08 11.79
N ALA A 128 22.09 -24.07 11.93
CA ALA A 128 20.68 -24.19 11.64
C ALA A 128 20.12 -22.91 11.00
N LEU A 129 19.13 -23.06 10.13
CA LEU A 129 18.27 -21.96 9.71
C LEU A 129 17.12 -21.84 10.69
N VAL A 130 16.99 -20.66 11.30
CA VAL A 130 15.94 -20.36 12.28
C VAL A 130 15.22 -19.11 11.81
N GLU A 131 13.89 -19.12 11.90
CA GLU A 131 13.10 -17.92 11.59
C GLU A 131 13.51 -16.73 12.46
N ASP A 132 13.42 -15.53 11.91
CA ASP A 132 13.74 -14.29 12.62
C ASP A 132 12.65 -13.94 13.65
N GLY A 133 11.39 -14.19 13.30
CA GLY A 133 10.20 -13.99 14.14
C GLY A 133 9.60 -15.29 14.68
N ILE A 134 8.69 -15.14 15.64
CA ILE A 134 7.81 -16.24 16.07
C ILE A 134 6.63 -16.27 15.09
N ASN A 135 6.57 -17.30 14.27
CA ASN A 135 5.48 -17.52 13.33
C ASN A 135 4.91 -18.93 13.46
N SER A 136 3.63 -19.08 13.15
CA SER A 136 2.96 -20.38 13.07
C SER A 136 2.36 -20.66 11.69
N SER A 137 2.51 -19.75 10.72
CA SER A 137 1.96 -19.91 9.37
C SER A 137 3.04 -20.39 8.39
N SER A 138 3.33 -19.63 7.33
CA SER A 138 4.41 -19.84 6.35
C SER A 138 5.78 -19.71 6.99
N ILE A 139 6.82 -20.32 6.42
CA ILE A 139 8.20 -20.00 6.78
C ILE A 139 8.48 -18.55 6.38
N GLU A 140 8.86 -17.73 7.36
CA GLU A 140 9.31 -16.35 7.14
C GLU A 140 10.83 -16.30 6.98
N ARG A 141 11.37 -15.07 6.91
CA ARG A 141 12.81 -14.81 6.83
C ARG A 141 13.58 -15.63 7.89
N THR A 142 14.62 -16.32 7.43
CA THR A 142 15.48 -17.15 8.26
C THR A 142 16.89 -16.60 8.34
N SER A 143 17.51 -16.75 9.51
CA SER A 143 18.92 -16.43 9.75
C SER A 143 19.73 -17.68 10.10
N LEU A 144 21.01 -17.64 9.77
CA LEU A 144 21.96 -18.69 10.16
C LEU A 144 22.26 -18.59 11.66
N ASN A 145 22.16 -19.71 12.35
CA ASN A 145 22.42 -19.83 13.78
C ASN A 145 23.41 -20.97 14.06
N VAL A 146 24.17 -20.85 15.14
CA VAL A 146 24.92 -21.97 15.74
C VAL A 146 24.06 -22.61 16.84
N VAL A 147 24.00 -23.94 16.85
CA VAL A 147 23.21 -24.71 17.82
C VAL A 147 24.11 -25.22 18.94
N ASN A 148 23.76 -24.90 20.18
CA ASN A 148 24.33 -25.56 21.35
C ASN A 148 23.78 -26.98 21.45
N LEU A 149 24.61 -27.99 21.16
CA LEU A 149 24.19 -29.40 21.14
C LEU A 149 23.69 -29.93 22.49
N SER A 150 24.04 -29.26 23.59
CA SER A 150 23.58 -29.66 24.91
C SER A 150 22.19 -29.09 25.21
N THR A 151 21.91 -27.83 24.86
CA THR A 151 20.69 -27.13 25.28
C THR A 151 19.67 -26.95 24.17
N GLY A 152 20.08 -27.06 22.90
CA GLY A 152 19.26 -26.68 21.74
C GLY A 152 19.18 -25.17 21.53
N GLU A 153 19.92 -24.37 22.31
CA GLU A 153 19.95 -22.92 22.15
C GLU A 153 20.58 -22.53 20.81
N CYS A 154 19.86 -21.71 20.02
CA CYS A 154 20.30 -21.21 18.74
C CYS A 154 20.81 -19.77 18.89
N THR A 155 22.11 -19.56 18.64
CA THR A 155 22.73 -18.23 18.64
C THR A 155 22.88 -17.73 17.21
N VAL A 156 22.32 -16.55 16.91
CA VAL A 156 22.38 -15.96 15.57
C VAL A 156 23.83 -15.63 15.18
N VAL A 157 24.22 -16.03 13.97
CA VAL A 157 25.51 -15.72 13.33
C VAL A 157 25.45 -14.36 12.63
N GLY A 158 24.33 -14.07 11.97
CA GLY A 158 24.08 -12.81 11.29
C GLY A 158 22.98 -12.94 10.24
N SER A 159 22.58 -11.81 9.66
CA SER A 159 21.52 -11.77 8.66
C SER A 159 21.99 -12.40 7.35
N ALA A 160 21.08 -13.13 6.68
CA ALA A 160 21.28 -13.61 5.31
C ALA A 160 21.44 -12.46 4.28
N GLY A 161 21.05 -11.23 4.65
CA GLY A 161 20.96 -10.07 3.77
C GLY A 161 19.52 -9.84 3.30
N GLU A 162 19.28 -8.76 2.55
CA GLU A 162 18.02 -8.52 1.85
C GLU A 162 17.96 -9.44 0.64
N LEU A 163 17.23 -10.55 0.77
CA LEU A 163 17.05 -11.52 -0.30
C LEU A 163 15.72 -11.22 -0.99
N LEU A 164 15.78 -11.01 -2.31
CA LEU A 164 14.63 -10.68 -3.14
C LEU A 164 14.52 -11.70 -4.27
N ALA A 165 13.28 -12.05 -4.60
CA ALA A 165 12.95 -12.95 -5.70
C ALA A 165 11.77 -12.42 -6.51
N ILE A 166 11.56 -13.03 -7.68
CA ILE A 166 10.36 -12.80 -8.50
C ILE A 166 9.40 -13.97 -8.30
N ASP A 167 8.20 -13.65 -7.85
CA ASP A 167 7.15 -14.64 -7.61
C ASP A 167 6.48 -15.13 -8.92
N GLY A 168 5.49 -16.01 -8.80
CA GLY A 168 4.75 -16.53 -9.95
C GLY A 168 3.89 -15.49 -10.71
N SER A 169 3.67 -14.32 -10.12
CA SER A 169 2.92 -13.20 -10.71
C SER A 169 3.83 -12.16 -11.39
N GLY A 170 5.15 -12.30 -11.25
CA GLY A 170 6.13 -11.34 -11.77
C GLY A 170 6.43 -10.19 -10.82
N LYS A 171 6.02 -10.29 -9.55
CA LYS A 171 6.26 -9.27 -8.51
C LYS A 171 7.55 -9.58 -7.75
N GLU A 172 8.29 -8.54 -7.40
CA GLU A 172 9.41 -8.63 -6.47
C GLU A 172 8.91 -8.84 -5.04
N VAL A 173 9.42 -9.87 -4.38
CA VAL A 173 9.04 -10.32 -3.05
C VAL A 173 10.27 -10.68 -2.23
N GLU A 174 10.16 -10.67 -0.91
CA GLU A 174 11.21 -11.19 -0.03
C GLU A 174 11.37 -12.71 -0.19
N GLU A 175 12.60 -13.20 -0.02
CA GLU A 175 12.97 -14.61 -0.17
C GLU A 175 13.43 -15.19 1.17
N SER A 176 12.91 -16.36 1.52
CA SER A 176 13.25 -17.09 2.75
C SER A 176 14.05 -18.35 2.43
N LEU A 177 15.12 -18.63 3.20
CA LEU A 177 15.90 -19.86 3.04
C LEU A 177 15.20 -21.02 3.77
N ILE A 178 15.03 -22.14 3.08
CA ILE A 178 14.20 -23.28 3.51
C ILE A 178 14.95 -24.61 3.69
N THR A 179 16.23 -24.69 3.30
CA THR A 179 17.08 -25.88 3.50
C THR A 179 18.52 -25.47 3.84
N LEU A 180 19.30 -26.34 4.47
CA LEU A 180 20.68 -26.07 4.84
C LEU A 180 21.55 -27.34 4.77
N ALA A 181 22.69 -27.27 4.07
CA ALA A 181 23.68 -28.36 4.08
C ALA A 181 25.12 -27.87 4.09
N ALA A 182 26.00 -28.63 4.76
CA ALA A 182 27.44 -28.47 4.74
C ALA A 182 28.12 -29.52 3.86
N ASP A 183 29.02 -29.07 2.98
CA ASP A 183 29.91 -29.98 2.26
C ASP A 183 31.10 -30.44 3.12
N ALA A 184 31.95 -31.31 2.57
CA ALA A 184 33.12 -31.85 3.27
C ALA A 184 34.19 -30.79 3.61
N ASP A 185 34.18 -29.64 2.91
CA ASP A 185 35.08 -28.51 3.15
C ASP A 185 34.47 -27.48 4.12
N GLY A 186 33.26 -27.75 4.64
CA GLY A 186 32.55 -26.88 5.57
C GLY A 186 31.98 -25.62 4.92
N ASN A 187 31.72 -25.64 3.61
CA ASN A 187 30.93 -24.62 2.93
C ASN A 187 29.44 -24.91 3.18
N LEU A 188 28.68 -23.85 3.48
CA LEU A 188 27.24 -23.94 3.72
C LEU A 188 26.46 -23.53 2.48
N TYR A 189 25.41 -24.28 2.19
CA TYR A 189 24.49 -24.04 1.08
C TYR A 189 23.06 -24.00 1.57
N ALA A 190 22.19 -23.25 0.89
CA ALA A 190 20.74 -23.21 1.14
C ALA A 190 19.92 -23.05 -0.15
N MET A 191 18.70 -23.58 -0.15
CA MET A 191 17.67 -23.28 -1.16
C MET A 191 16.69 -22.24 -0.61
N GLY A 192 16.27 -21.30 -1.45
CA GLY A 192 15.18 -20.36 -1.18
C GLY A 192 13.82 -20.88 -1.65
N GLU A 193 12.74 -20.44 -1.00
CA GLU A 193 11.36 -20.78 -1.36
C GLU A 193 10.96 -20.38 -2.79
N TYR A 194 11.59 -19.35 -3.35
CA TYR A 194 11.40 -18.93 -4.74
C TYR A 194 12.45 -19.52 -5.68
N ARG A 195 13.11 -20.63 -5.31
CA ARG A 195 13.93 -21.47 -6.21
C ARG A 195 15.29 -20.88 -6.55
N GLN A 196 15.82 -20.06 -5.66
CA GLN A 196 17.17 -19.50 -5.75
C GLN A 196 18.11 -20.26 -4.82
N PHE A 197 19.30 -20.58 -5.30
CA PHE A 197 20.29 -21.33 -4.52
C PHE A 197 21.38 -20.40 -3.99
N TYR A 198 21.83 -20.65 -2.77
CA TYR A 198 22.73 -19.76 -2.04
C TYR A 198 23.90 -20.50 -1.41
N LYS A 199 25.05 -19.83 -1.35
CA LYS A 199 26.14 -20.15 -0.42
C LYS A 199 26.11 -19.19 0.75
N LEU A 200 26.24 -19.71 1.97
CA LEU A 200 26.25 -18.91 3.19
C LEU A 200 27.66 -18.80 3.76
N ASP A 201 28.01 -17.60 4.21
CA ASP A 201 29.19 -17.38 5.02
C ASP A 201 28.90 -17.78 6.48
N LYS A 202 29.67 -18.72 7.01
CA LYS A 202 29.40 -19.35 8.31
C LYS A 202 29.73 -18.49 9.53
N LEU A 203 30.38 -17.33 9.34
CA LEU A 203 30.72 -16.41 10.44
C LEU A 203 29.91 -15.11 10.39
N THR A 204 29.36 -14.75 9.23
CA THR A 204 28.55 -13.54 9.04
C THR A 204 27.08 -13.83 8.73
N GLY A 205 26.73 -15.07 8.38
CA GLY A 205 25.38 -15.46 7.96
C GLY A 205 25.01 -15.03 6.54
N LYS A 206 25.81 -14.18 5.90
CA LYS A 206 25.51 -13.57 4.60
C LYS A 206 25.33 -14.64 3.51
N ALA A 207 24.19 -14.59 2.82
CA ALA A 207 23.92 -15.43 1.68
C ALA A 207 24.43 -14.79 0.38
N THR A 208 24.99 -15.60 -0.51
CA THR A 208 25.44 -15.22 -1.85
C THR A 208 24.78 -16.15 -2.86
N GLN A 209 23.97 -15.60 -3.76
CA GLN A 209 23.27 -16.39 -4.77
C GLN A 209 24.27 -17.09 -5.71
N ILE A 210 23.98 -18.35 -6.03
CA ILE A 210 24.65 -19.17 -7.03
C ILE A 210 23.68 -19.44 -8.17
N GLY A 211 24.11 -19.14 -9.39
CA GLY A 211 23.30 -19.35 -10.58
C GLY A 211 22.09 -18.41 -10.64
N THR A 212 21.04 -18.88 -11.30
CA THR A 212 19.76 -18.17 -11.44
C THR A 212 18.63 -19.00 -10.86
N GLN A 213 17.48 -18.38 -10.63
CA GLN A 213 16.24 -19.08 -10.28
C GLN A 213 15.97 -20.28 -11.22
N HIS A 214 15.76 -21.47 -10.65
CA HIS A 214 15.50 -22.69 -11.42
C HIS A 214 14.01 -22.92 -11.68
N SER A 215 13.68 -23.89 -12.54
CA SER A 215 12.30 -24.12 -13.00
C SER A 215 11.46 -25.06 -12.13
N ILE A 216 12.07 -25.90 -11.29
CA ILE A 216 11.35 -26.81 -10.40
C ILE A 216 10.63 -26.00 -9.31
N ALA A 217 9.30 -26.09 -9.27
CA ALA A 217 8.48 -25.39 -8.29
C ALA A 217 8.63 -26.02 -6.90
N THR A 218 8.64 -25.20 -5.85
CA THR A 218 8.74 -25.63 -4.46
C THR A 218 7.71 -24.91 -3.60
N MET A 219 7.29 -25.51 -2.50
CA MET A 219 6.41 -24.88 -1.51
C MET A 219 7.22 -24.27 -0.37
N ASN A 220 6.68 -23.20 0.22
CA ASN A 220 7.13 -22.64 1.49
C ASN A 220 6.74 -23.58 2.65
N GLN A 221 7.50 -24.66 2.83
CA GLN A 221 7.29 -25.71 3.84
C GLN A 221 8.62 -26.31 4.28
N PHE A 222 8.60 -27.11 5.35
CA PHE A 222 9.78 -27.81 5.86
C PHE A 222 10.28 -28.83 4.83
N GLN A 223 11.55 -28.70 4.48
CA GLN A 223 12.24 -29.55 3.51
C GLN A 223 13.68 -29.70 4.00
N SER A 224 14.43 -30.63 3.44
CA SER A 224 15.81 -30.81 3.87
C SER A 224 16.73 -31.26 2.75
N MET A 225 17.99 -30.85 2.84
CA MET A 225 19.02 -31.25 1.90
C MET A 225 20.29 -31.65 2.65
N ALA A 226 21.07 -32.58 2.08
CA ALA A 226 22.28 -33.06 2.71
C ALA A 226 23.29 -33.57 1.66
N PHE A 227 24.57 -33.34 1.94
CA PHE A 227 25.65 -33.99 1.21
C PHE A 227 25.86 -35.41 1.71
N ASP A 228 25.98 -36.37 0.81
CA ASP A 228 26.46 -37.71 1.15
C ASP A 228 27.99 -37.74 1.35
N THR A 229 28.54 -38.94 1.60
CA THR A 229 29.98 -39.12 1.81
C THR A 229 30.83 -38.94 0.56
N GLU A 230 30.22 -38.95 -0.63
CA GLU A 230 30.89 -38.76 -1.92
C GLU A 230 30.79 -37.31 -2.43
N GLY A 231 30.12 -36.44 -1.68
CA GLY A 231 29.98 -35.02 -1.98
C GLY A 231 28.82 -34.71 -2.94
N VAL A 232 27.85 -35.62 -3.09
CA VAL A 232 26.62 -35.36 -3.84
C VAL A 232 25.60 -34.70 -2.92
N LEU A 233 25.09 -33.53 -3.32
CA LEU A 233 24.03 -32.83 -2.61
C LEU A 233 22.67 -33.38 -3.02
N TYR A 234 21.95 -33.97 -2.07
CA TYR A 234 20.58 -34.45 -2.24
C TYR A 234 19.58 -33.49 -1.62
N TRP A 235 18.40 -33.38 -2.23
CA TRP A 235 17.29 -32.56 -1.75
C TRP A 235 16.00 -33.38 -1.71
N ALA A 236 15.40 -33.48 -0.52
CA ALA A 236 14.02 -33.93 -0.34
C ALA A 236 13.10 -32.72 -0.52
N GLN A 237 12.57 -32.58 -1.74
CA GLN A 237 11.83 -31.42 -2.19
C GLN A 237 10.32 -31.63 -2.03
N THR A 238 9.60 -30.57 -1.62
CA THR A 238 8.13 -30.60 -1.41
C THR A 238 7.41 -29.54 -2.26
N HIS A 239 6.31 -29.95 -2.90
CA HIS A 239 5.39 -29.14 -3.68
C HIS A 239 3.94 -29.61 -3.41
N PRO A 240 2.90 -28.76 -3.54
CA PRO A 240 1.51 -29.17 -3.25
C PRO A 240 1.02 -30.42 -3.98
N ASP A 241 1.58 -30.66 -5.16
CA ASP A 241 1.18 -31.77 -6.04
C ASP A 241 2.18 -32.94 -6.10
N TYR A 242 3.40 -32.78 -5.57
CA TYR A 242 4.45 -33.80 -5.63
C TYR A 242 5.55 -33.58 -4.58
N GLY A 243 6.21 -34.65 -4.15
CA GLY A 243 7.45 -34.58 -3.35
C GLY A 243 8.58 -35.33 -4.06
N TYR A 244 9.60 -34.62 -4.56
CA TYR A 244 10.72 -35.23 -5.27
C TYR A 244 11.91 -35.52 -4.37
N PHE A 245 12.68 -36.55 -4.73
CA PHE A 245 14.07 -36.66 -4.33
C PHE A 245 14.94 -36.24 -5.51
N LEU A 246 15.84 -35.29 -5.30
CA LEU A 246 16.64 -34.65 -6.35
C LEU A 246 18.13 -34.61 -5.95
N THR A 247 18.99 -34.41 -6.93
CA THR A 247 20.37 -33.93 -6.70
C THR A 247 20.47 -32.45 -7.07
N ILE A 248 21.41 -31.72 -6.48
CA ILE A 248 21.72 -30.33 -6.85
C ILE A 248 23.20 -30.25 -7.19
N ASP A 249 23.53 -29.58 -8.30
CA ASP A 249 24.91 -29.20 -8.60
C ASP A 249 25.28 -27.93 -7.80
N PRO A 250 26.17 -28.00 -6.79
CA PRO A 250 26.50 -26.84 -5.96
C PRO A 250 27.20 -25.71 -6.71
N ALA A 251 27.76 -25.98 -7.90
CA ALA A 251 28.42 -24.95 -8.71
C ALA A 251 27.41 -24.10 -9.51
N THR A 252 26.24 -24.67 -9.85
CA THR A 252 25.22 -24.00 -10.68
C THR A 252 23.92 -23.72 -9.94
N GLY A 253 23.65 -24.42 -8.84
CA GLY A 253 22.39 -24.35 -8.10
C GLY A 253 21.20 -24.99 -8.81
N ILE A 254 21.45 -25.76 -9.88
CA ILE A 254 20.39 -26.38 -10.69
C ILE A 254 20.11 -27.80 -10.17
N PRO A 255 18.86 -28.11 -9.78
CA PRO A 255 18.49 -29.46 -9.40
C PRO A 255 18.33 -30.39 -10.62
N SER A 256 18.62 -31.68 -10.41
CA SER A 256 18.47 -32.76 -11.40
C SER A 256 17.58 -33.88 -10.86
N TYR A 257 16.72 -34.39 -11.72
CA TYR A 257 15.85 -35.53 -11.45
C TYR A 257 16.66 -36.81 -11.18
N MET A 258 16.21 -37.62 -10.22
CA MET A 258 16.84 -38.89 -9.86
C MET A 258 16.59 -39.99 -10.88
N ALA A 259 15.50 -39.90 -11.65
CA ALA A 259 15.15 -40.84 -12.71
C ALA A 259 14.51 -40.16 -13.92
N GLU A 260 14.72 -40.72 -15.11
CA GLU A 260 14.06 -40.29 -16.35
C GLU A 260 12.57 -40.64 -16.34
N ASP A 261 11.74 -39.70 -16.78
CA ASP A 261 10.29 -39.91 -16.89
C ASP A 261 9.98 -40.91 -18.02
N PRO A 262 9.24 -42.01 -17.75
CA PRO A 262 8.84 -42.98 -18.77
C PRO A 262 7.82 -42.45 -19.78
N ASP A 263 7.10 -41.35 -19.51
CA ASP A 263 6.17 -40.69 -20.45
C ASP A 263 6.38 -39.16 -20.46
N PRO A 264 7.44 -38.65 -21.11
CA PRO A 264 7.73 -37.21 -21.18
C PRO A 264 6.66 -36.41 -21.94
N GLY A 265 5.67 -37.08 -22.55
CA GLY A 265 4.56 -36.47 -23.27
C GLY A 265 3.39 -36.03 -22.40
N THR A 266 3.33 -36.45 -21.13
CA THR A 266 2.24 -36.12 -20.19
C THR A 266 2.70 -35.23 -19.01
N LYS A 267 2.66 -33.91 -19.21
CA LYS A 267 2.35 -32.84 -18.21
C LYS A 267 3.30 -32.64 -17.01
N TRP A 268 3.99 -31.49 -16.96
CA TRP A 268 4.50 -30.66 -15.82
C TRP A 268 5.12 -31.31 -14.55
N LYS A 269 5.15 -32.64 -14.42
CA LYS A 269 5.71 -33.41 -13.30
C LYS A 269 6.55 -34.59 -13.82
N ASN A 270 7.48 -35.08 -13.00
CA ASN A 270 8.30 -36.27 -13.26
C ASN A 270 7.97 -37.34 -12.21
N GLU A 271 7.06 -38.26 -12.54
CA GLU A 271 6.58 -39.30 -11.62
C GLU A 271 7.71 -40.25 -11.17
N ALA A 272 8.76 -40.41 -11.98
CA ALA A 272 9.86 -41.32 -11.68
C ALA A 272 10.76 -40.81 -10.56
N SER A 273 10.74 -39.50 -10.26
CA SER A 273 11.56 -38.88 -9.21
C SER A 273 10.80 -38.63 -7.90
N ILE A 274 9.58 -39.13 -7.76
CA ILE A 274 8.80 -39.03 -6.52
C ILE A 274 9.44 -39.83 -5.39
N LEU A 275 9.57 -39.20 -4.22
CA LEU A 275 10.05 -39.80 -2.98
C LEU A 275 8.91 -40.54 -2.28
N GLY A 276 8.99 -41.87 -2.20
CA GLY A 276 7.94 -42.69 -1.60
C GLY A 276 6.55 -42.47 -2.20
N ASP A 277 5.54 -42.37 -1.32
CA ASP A 277 4.15 -42.03 -1.68
C ASP A 277 3.93 -40.51 -1.55
N ASN A 278 4.70 -39.69 -2.28
CA ASN A 278 4.78 -38.22 -2.13
C ASN A 278 5.12 -37.79 -0.70
N ALA A 279 6.20 -38.34 -0.16
CA ALA A 279 6.62 -38.07 1.21
C ALA A 279 7.25 -36.68 1.36
N GLU A 280 6.78 -35.91 2.33
CA GLU A 280 7.48 -34.74 2.86
C GLU A 280 8.55 -35.23 3.84
N VAL A 281 9.83 -34.91 3.60
CA VAL A 281 10.94 -35.41 4.41
C VAL A 281 11.80 -34.26 4.93
N THR A 282 12.00 -34.25 6.24
CA THR A 282 12.81 -33.27 6.98
C THR A 282 14.00 -33.93 7.66
N GLY A 283 14.98 -33.12 8.05
CA GLY A 283 16.18 -33.58 8.76
C GLY A 283 16.91 -34.72 8.04
N LEU A 284 17.12 -34.54 6.73
CA LEU A 284 17.81 -35.48 5.85
C LEU A 284 19.28 -35.56 6.28
N TRP A 285 19.82 -36.76 6.44
CA TRP A 285 21.23 -36.95 6.79
C TRP A 285 21.82 -38.24 6.19
N PHE A 286 23.14 -38.27 6.15
CA PHE A 286 23.95 -39.43 5.74
C PHE A 286 24.97 -39.73 6.84
N GLU A 287 25.25 -41.01 7.08
CA GLU A 287 26.25 -41.40 8.08
C GLU A 287 27.64 -40.92 7.66
N LYS A 288 28.26 -40.11 8.52
CA LYS A 288 29.58 -39.50 8.31
C LYS A 288 30.46 -39.76 9.53
N GLU A 289 31.74 -40.04 9.25
CA GLU A 289 32.73 -40.27 10.30
C GLU A 289 33.18 -38.94 10.92
N LEU A 290 33.15 -38.87 12.25
CA LEU A 290 33.66 -37.74 13.02
C LEU A 290 35.13 -37.97 13.36
N ASP A 291 36.02 -37.00 13.10
CA ASP A 291 37.39 -37.09 13.63
C ASP A 291 37.40 -36.78 15.12
N THR A 292 37.31 -37.84 15.92
CA THR A 292 37.21 -37.78 17.38
C THR A 292 38.48 -37.33 18.08
N LYS A 293 39.60 -37.10 17.36
CA LYS A 293 40.85 -36.56 17.91
C LYS A 293 40.85 -35.04 18.06
N ALA A 294 39.85 -34.36 17.49
CA ALA A 294 39.69 -32.92 17.68
C ALA A 294 39.45 -32.58 19.16
N PRO A 295 39.89 -31.40 19.66
CA PRO A 295 39.64 -31.00 21.04
C PRO A 295 38.16 -30.97 21.41
N ALA A 296 37.85 -31.27 22.68
CA ALA A 296 36.54 -31.02 23.25
C ALA A 296 36.23 -29.51 23.33
N GLU A 297 34.97 -29.18 23.61
CA GLU A 297 34.50 -27.79 23.73
C GLU A 297 35.22 -27.03 24.87
N PRO A 298 35.67 -25.78 24.67
CA PRO A 298 36.15 -24.92 25.76
C PRO A 298 35.09 -24.75 26.85
N GLY A 299 35.45 -25.03 28.11
CA GLY A 299 34.51 -24.93 29.23
C GLY A 299 34.37 -23.50 29.75
N ASP A 300 33.22 -23.19 30.37
CA ASP A 300 32.98 -21.95 31.11
C ASP A 300 33.25 -20.66 30.31
N LEU A 301 32.95 -20.65 29.01
CA LEU A 301 33.05 -19.42 28.20
C LEU A 301 32.11 -18.34 28.75
N LYS A 302 32.66 -17.16 29.02
CA LYS A 302 31.93 -15.98 29.50
C LYS A 302 32.34 -14.76 28.70
N ALA A 303 31.37 -13.90 28.42
CA ALA A 303 31.57 -12.58 27.85
C ALA A 303 31.00 -11.51 28.79
N SER A 304 31.73 -10.42 29.00
CA SER A 304 31.30 -9.33 29.88
C SER A 304 31.83 -7.99 29.42
N ILE A 305 31.03 -6.94 29.53
CA ILE A 305 31.46 -5.57 29.21
C ILE A 305 32.41 -5.01 30.28
N GLY A 306 33.36 -4.17 29.86
CA GLY A 306 34.20 -3.41 30.76
C GLY A 306 33.39 -2.35 31.51
N ALA A 307 33.62 -2.21 32.83
CA ALA A 307 32.80 -1.39 33.73
C ALA A 307 32.67 0.12 33.39
N ASN A 308 33.41 0.65 32.41
CA ASN A 308 33.32 2.02 31.90
C ASN A 308 33.65 2.11 30.40
N SER A 309 33.45 1.02 29.66
CA SER A 309 33.76 0.93 28.24
C SER A 309 32.76 -0.05 27.61
N PRO A 310 31.53 0.41 27.31
CA PRO A 310 30.44 -0.48 26.91
C PRO A 310 30.73 -1.26 25.62
N ASN A 311 31.65 -0.77 24.78
CA ASN A 311 32.13 -1.45 23.57
C ASN A 311 33.40 -2.31 23.79
N THR A 312 33.89 -2.48 25.01
CA THR A 312 35.03 -3.36 25.32
C THR A 312 34.53 -4.62 26.01
N VAL A 313 34.77 -5.78 25.39
CA VAL A 313 34.32 -7.08 25.90
C VAL A 313 35.50 -7.91 26.40
N SER A 314 35.41 -8.38 27.65
CA SER A 314 36.33 -9.35 28.21
C SER A 314 35.74 -10.76 28.11
N LEU A 315 36.47 -11.64 27.44
CA LEU A 315 36.18 -13.07 27.30
C LEU A 315 37.06 -13.89 28.24
N SER A 316 36.50 -14.94 28.84
CA SER A 316 37.25 -15.92 29.64
C SER A 316 36.71 -17.33 29.43
N TRP A 317 37.57 -18.35 29.44
CA TRP A 317 37.20 -19.76 29.27
C TRP A 317 38.26 -20.68 29.90
N THR A 318 37.97 -21.98 29.90
CA THR A 318 38.91 -23.05 30.24
C THR A 318 39.32 -23.82 28.99
N VAL A 319 40.63 -24.07 28.84
CA VAL A 319 41.17 -24.81 27.70
C VAL A 319 40.82 -26.31 27.86
N PRO A 320 40.29 -26.97 26.83
CA PRO A 320 39.98 -28.40 26.88
C PRO A 320 41.26 -29.24 27.06
N THR A 321 41.19 -30.26 27.91
CA THR A 321 42.31 -31.19 28.16
C THR A 321 42.13 -32.55 27.50
N VAL A 322 40.97 -32.78 26.88
CA VAL A 322 40.62 -34.03 26.20
C VAL A 322 40.09 -33.78 24.79
N ASP A 323 40.20 -34.79 23.93
CA ASP A 323 39.58 -34.85 22.61
C ASP A 323 38.09 -35.27 22.71
N LEU A 324 37.39 -35.33 21.57
CA LEU A 324 35.98 -35.73 21.51
C LEU A 324 35.75 -37.20 21.92
N ALA A 325 36.77 -38.06 21.87
CA ALA A 325 36.74 -39.43 22.39
C ALA A 325 37.08 -39.53 23.90
N GLY A 326 37.41 -38.41 24.56
CA GLY A 326 37.76 -38.36 25.98
C GLY A 326 39.22 -38.73 26.31
N ASN A 327 40.09 -38.87 25.30
CA ASN A 327 41.53 -39.08 25.50
C ASN A 327 42.24 -37.75 25.71
N ALA A 328 43.43 -37.77 26.31
CA ALA A 328 44.22 -36.54 26.49
C ALA A 328 44.62 -35.91 25.15
N VAL A 329 44.43 -34.60 25.00
CA VAL A 329 44.75 -33.84 23.77
C VAL A 329 45.77 -32.73 24.04
N SER A 330 46.60 -32.42 23.05
CA SER A 330 47.53 -31.27 23.10
C SER A 330 47.02 -30.16 22.18
N VAL A 331 46.46 -29.12 22.77
CA VAL A 331 46.02 -27.92 22.04
C VAL A 331 47.24 -27.19 21.47
N SER A 332 47.15 -26.75 20.21
CA SER A 332 48.16 -25.96 19.49
C SER A 332 47.83 -24.46 19.49
N ALA A 333 46.53 -24.10 19.44
CA ALA A 333 46.07 -22.71 19.45
C ALA A 333 44.61 -22.58 19.93
N ILE A 334 44.21 -21.37 20.33
CA ILE A 334 42.81 -20.99 20.55
C ILE A 334 42.41 -19.95 19.50
N LYS A 335 41.30 -20.18 18.79
CA LYS A 335 40.72 -19.22 17.85
C LYS A 335 39.49 -18.57 18.48
N VAL A 336 39.42 -17.24 18.37
CA VAL A 336 38.29 -16.42 18.83
C VAL A 336 37.66 -15.77 17.61
N TYR A 337 36.38 -16.00 17.42
CA TYR A 337 35.55 -15.43 16.37
C TYR A 337 34.52 -14.50 16.99
N ARG A 338 34.21 -13.42 16.27
CA ARG A 338 33.05 -12.57 16.54
C ARG A 338 32.11 -12.74 15.36
N PHE A 339 30.88 -13.17 15.63
CA PHE A 339 29.88 -13.29 14.59
C PHE A 339 29.63 -11.91 13.93
N GLY A 340 29.51 -11.90 12.61
CA GLY A 340 29.53 -10.71 11.77
C GLY A 340 30.91 -10.36 11.18
N GLU A 341 32.00 -10.96 11.67
CA GLU A 341 33.33 -10.83 11.06
C GLU A 341 33.66 -12.05 10.17
N PRO A 342 34.28 -11.85 8.99
CA PRO A 342 34.54 -12.94 8.04
C PRO A 342 35.69 -13.87 8.47
N GLU A 343 36.46 -13.49 9.49
CA GLU A 343 37.62 -14.23 9.97
C GLU A 343 37.70 -14.23 11.51
N ALA A 344 38.59 -15.05 12.07
CA ALA A 344 38.89 -15.00 13.49
C ALA A 344 39.45 -13.62 13.88
N ILE A 345 38.89 -13.00 14.91
CA ILE A 345 39.39 -11.72 15.44
C ILE A 345 40.67 -11.90 16.27
N ALA A 346 40.96 -13.13 16.72
CA ALA A 346 42.22 -13.48 17.36
C ALA A 346 42.59 -14.96 17.19
N THR A 347 43.89 -15.23 17.08
CA THR A 347 44.49 -16.55 17.26
C THR A 347 45.51 -16.46 18.39
N LEU A 348 45.29 -17.23 19.45
CA LEU A 348 46.01 -17.15 20.71
C LEU A 348 46.82 -18.43 20.95
N ALA A 349 47.79 -18.34 21.87
CA ALA A 349 48.59 -19.49 22.30
C ALA A 349 47.72 -20.59 22.94
N ALA A 350 48.20 -21.83 22.93
CA ALA A 350 47.49 -23.02 23.39
C ALA A 350 46.99 -22.96 24.86
N ASP A 351 47.63 -22.16 25.70
CA ASP A 351 47.32 -22.00 27.13
C ASP A 351 46.51 -20.73 27.43
N ALA A 352 46.08 -19.99 26.41
CA ALA A 352 45.29 -18.78 26.60
C ALA A 352 43.89 -19.11 27.17
N THR A 353 43.52 -18.40 28.24
CA THR A 353 42.23 -18.55 28.94
C THR A 353 41.34 -17.31 28.86
N SER A 354 41.76 -16.28 28.12
CA SER A 354 41.04 -15.00 28.03
C SER A 354 41.44 -14.19 26.79
N TYR A 355 40.53 -13.32 26.35
CA TYR A 355 40.76 -12.33 25.30
C TYR A 355 39.97 -11.04 25.60
N VAL A 356 40.48 -9.90 25.14
CA VAL A 356 39.75 -8.61 25.23
C VAL A 356 39.51 -8.11 23.82
N ASP A 357 38.24 -8.01 23.43
CA ASP A 357 37.82 -7.27 22.24
C ASP A 357 37.70 -5.78 22.61
N PRO A 358 38.58 -4.91 22.10
CA PRO A 358 38.59 -3.50 22.50
C PRO A 358 37.45 -2.68 21.88
N ALA A 359 36.82 -3.18 20.81
CA ALA A 359 35.86 -2.42 20.00
C ALA A 359 34.79 -3.35 19.40
N ALA A 360 33.97 -3.92 20.27
CA ALA A 360 32.71 -4.56 19.89
C ALA A 360 31.72 -3.49 19.38
N PRO A 361 30.87 -3.81 18.38
CA PRO A 361 29.81 -2.90 17.92
C PRO A 361 28.77 -2.62 19.02
N ASN A 362 27.71 -1.85 18.75
CA ASN A 362 26.58 -1.75 19.67
C ASN A 362 25.62 -2.93 19.43
N GLY A 363 24.87 -3.33 20.45
CA GLY A 363 23.88 -4.41 20.38
C GLY A 363 24.40 -5.77 20.87
N ASN A 364 23.62 -6.82 20.62
CA ASN A 364 23.98 -8.19 21.00
C ASN A 364 25.15 -8.69 20.14
N VAL A 365 26.27 -9.01 20.79
CA VAL A 365 27.47 -9.52 20.13
C VAL A 365 27.76 -10.92 20.64
N SER A 366 27.89 -11.85 19.70
CA SER A 366 28.15 -13.26 19.95
C SER A 366 29.60 -13.60 19.59
N TYR A 367 30.27 -14.30 20.50
CA TYR A 367 31.64 -14.78 20.32
C TYR A 367 31.64 -16.29 20.29
N MET A 368 32.42 -16.87 19.38
CA MET A 368 32.68 -18.30 19.28
C MET A 368 34.15 -18.57 19.55
N VAL A 369 34.44 -19.49 20.47
CA VAL A 369 35.81 -19.87 20.85
C VAL A 369 36.03 -21.35 20.55
N SER A 370 37.09 -21.65 19.80
CA SER A 370 37.45 -23.02 19.40
C SER A 370 38.91 -23.30 19.75
N ALA A 371 39.17 -24.47 20.35
CA ALA A 371 40.52 -24.97 20.55
C ALA A 371 40.94 -25.80 19.33
N VAL A 372 42.18 -25.65 18.89
CA VAL A 372 42.75 -26.37 17.75
C VAL A 372 43.84 -27.31 18.25
N ALA A 373 43.89 -28.54 17.76
CA ALA A 373 45.02 -29.46 17.94
C ALA A 373 45.55 -29.88 16.57
N ASP A 374 46.83 -29.62 16.32
CA ASP A 374 47.42 -29.65 14.98
C ASP A 374 46.58 -28.81 13.99
N ASP A 375 45.94 -29.43 13.00
CA ASP A 375 45.03 -28.80 12.03
C ASP A 375 43.54 -29.10 12.32
N LEU A 376 43.22 -29.82 13.41
CA LEU A 376 41.86 -30.20 13.79
C LEU A 376 41.23 -29.14 14.70
N HIS A 377 40.13 -28.54 14.23
CA HIS A 377 39.30 -27.66 15.04
C HIS A 377 38.39 -28.45 15.98
N GLY A 378 38.43 -28.15 17.27
CA GLY A 378 37.54 -28.75 18.27
C GLY A 378 36.12 -28.19 18.21
N ARG A 379 35.22 -28.78 18.99
CA ARG A 379 33.89 -28.20 19.23
C ARG A 379 34.03 -26.78 19.80
N SER A 380 33.15 -25.89 19.37
CA SER A 380 33.22 -24.48 19.77
C SER A 380 32.23 -24.15 20.87
N ALA A 381 32.63 -23.27 21.79
CA ALA A 381 31.74 -22.67 22.77
C ALA A 381 31.28 -21.29 22.26
N VAL A 382 30.03 -20.91 22.55
CA VAL A 382 29.44 -19.62 22.16
C VAL A 382 28.96 -18.85 23.39
N ALA A 383 29.19 -17.54 23.40
CA ALA A 383 28.65 -16.63 24.43
C ALA A 383 28.23 -15.30 23.80
N THR A 384 27.06 -14.79 24.21
CA THR A 384 26.52 -13.51 23.77
C THR A 384 26.55 -12.49 24.91
N VAL A 385 26.84 -11.24 24.56
CA VAL A 385 26.80 -10.10 25.49
C VAL A 385 26.23 -8.88 24.77
N LEU A 386 25.41 -8.09 25.47
CA LEU A 386 24.96 -6.79 24.99
C LEU A 386 26.10 -5.78 25.15
N THR A 387 26.48 -5.15 24.05
CA THR A 387 27.62 -4.23 23.96
C THR A 387 27.17 -2.85 23.49
N GLY A 388 27.95 -1.83 23.81
CA GLY A 388 27.64 -0.46 23.43
C GLY A 388 26.45 0.14 24.18
N ALA A 389 25.87 1.19 23.58
CA ALA A 389 24.65 1.79 24.08
C ALA A 389 23.43 0.93 23.73
N ASP A 390 22.52 0.80 24.69
CA ASP A 390 21.25 0.08 24.60
C ASP A 390 20.09 1.05 24.28
N GLU A 391 18.99 0.51 23.79
CA GLU A 391 17.82 1.25 23.36
C GLU A 391 17.07 1.79 24.58
N LEU A 392 16.81 3.10 24.62
CA LEU A 392 16.04 3.71 25.70
C LEU A 392 14.58 3.24 25.66
N MET A 393 13.99 3.04 26.84
CA MET A 393 12.53 2.91 26.96
C MET A 393 11.83 4.17 26.44
N PRO A 394 10.54 4.11 26.07
CA PRO A 394 9.83 5.29 25.60
C PRO A 394 9.79 6.42 26.62
N VAL A 395 9.64 7.65 26.13
CA VAL A 395 9.30 8.78 26.99
C VAL A 395 7.96 8.52 27.69
N THR A 396 7.75 9.16 28.83
CA THR A 396 6.49 9.02 29.60
C THR A 396 5.85 10.38 29.84
N ASP A 397 4.63 10.40 30.36
CA ASP A 397 3.92 11.61 30.75
C ASP A 397 3.85 12.66 29.61
N ILE A 398 3.53 12.21 28.39
CA ILE A 398 3.36 13.11 27.24
C ILE A 398 2.10 13.97 27.47
N ASN A 399 2.27 15.29 27.47
CA ASN A 399 1.19 16.27 27.51
C ASN A 399 1.19 17.04 26.20
N ILE A 400 0.02 17.20 25.59
CA ILE A 400 -0.20 17.93 24.36
C ILE A 400 -1.30 18.98 24.56
N ALA A 401 -1.12 20.17 23.99
CA ALA A 401 -2.12 21.22 23.97
C ALA A 401 -2.09 21.96 22.63
N LEU A 402 -3.28 22.32 22.13
CA LEU A 402 -3.45 23.13 20.92
C LEU A 402 -4.04 24.49 21.31
N GLU A 403 -3.33 25.57 20.98
CA GLU A 403 -3.79 26.95 21.13
C GLU A 403 -3.72 27.66 19.78
N GLY A 404 -4.86 27.85 19.11
CA GLY A 404 -4.87 28.35 17.74
C GLY A 404 -4.23 27.35 16.77
N SER A 405 -3.15 27.74 16.10
CA SER A 405 -2.33 26.88 15.22
C SER A 405 -1.12 26.28 15.94
N THR A 406 -0.89 26.62 17.20
CA THR A 406 0.32 26.25 17.94
C THR A 406 0.06 25.00 18.77
N VAL A 407 0.80 23.92 18.49
CA VAL A 407 0.81 22.70 19.31
C VAL A 407 1.99 22.74 20.27
N SER A 408 1.73 22.59 21.58
CA SER A 408 2.75 22.48 22.61
C SER A 408 2.81 21.07 23.18
N LEU A 409 4.00 20.47 23.12
CA LEU A 409 4.31 19.14 23.65
C LEU A 409 5.25 19.25 24.86
N SER A 410 5.05 18.39 25.85
CA SER A 410 6.04 18.14 26.91
C SER A 410 5.99 16.69 27.34
N TRP A 411 7.12 16.15 27.78
CA TRP A 411 7.25 14.75 28.17
C TRP A 411 8.29 14.58 29.28
N LYS A 412 8.44 13.35 29.78
CA LYS A 412 9.45 12.96 30.76
C LYS A 412 10.47 12.02 30.11
N ALA A 413 11.74 12.34 30.32
CA ALA A 413 12.87 11.56 29.82
C ALA A 413 12.86 10.12 30.38
N PRO A 414 13.28 9.13 29.58
CA PRO A 414 13.39 7.74 30.04
C PRO A 414 14.53 7.58 31.05
N THR A 415 14.36 6.63 31.97
CA THR A 415 15.33 6.35 33.06
C THR A 415 15.85 4.91 33.04
N SER A 416 15.52 4.16 32.00
CA SER A 416 15.93 2.77 31.81
C SER A 416 16.05 2.49 30.32
N THR A 417 16.84 1.48 29.98
CA THR A 417 16.90 0.90 28.64
C THR A 417 16.09 -0.40 28.60
N TYR A 418 15.78 -0.89 27.41
CA TYR A 418 14.94 -2.07 27.22
C TYR A 418 15.60 -3.36 27.73
N HIS A 419 16.91 -3.55 27.48
CA HIS A 419 17.66 -4.73 27.93
C HIS A 419 18.41 -4.51 29.26
N GLY A 420 18.27 -3.34 29.89
CA GLY A 420 19.03 -2.97 31.09
C GLY A 420 20.52 -2.74 30.85
N GLY A 421 20.93 -2.52 29.60
CA GLY A 421 22.28 -2.15 29.21
C GLY A 421 22.66 -0.70 29.52
N TYR A 422 23.71 -0.21 28.85
CA TYR A 422 24.25 1.14 29.08
C TYR A 422 23.48 2.18 28.25
N ALA A 423 23.17 3.34 28.83
CA ALA A 423 22.81 4.55 28.11
C ALA A 423 23.45 5.77 28.78
N ASP A 424 23.69 6.82 28.00
CA ASP A 424 24.17 8.10 28.50
C ASP A 424 22.96 8.99 28.83
N TYR A 425 22.39 8.76 30.02
CA TYR A 425 21.20 9.50 30.49
C TYR A 425 21.44 11.01 30.65
N ASP A 426 22.70 11.45 30.73
CA ASP A 426 23.05 12.87 30.81
C ASP A 426 23.00 13.56 29.42
N ASN A 427 22.97 12.79 28.32
CA ASN A 427 23.05 13.30 26.96
C ASN A 427 21.96 12.76 26.02
N ILE A 428 20.73 12.63 26.52
CA ILE A 428 19.57 12.24 25.70
C ILE A 428 19.18 13.38 24.73
N SER A 429 18.82 13.02 23.50
CA SER A 429 18.09 13.88 22.55
C SER A 429 16.79 13.23 22.12
N TYR A 430 15.91 13.97 21.44
CA TYR A 430 14.67 13.44 20.91
C TYR A 430 14.51 13.73 19.41
N ILE A 431 13.90 12.78 18.72
CA ILE A 431 13.32 12.96 17.39
C ILE A 431 11.81 13.14 17.61
N VAL A 432 11.24 14.18 16.99
CA VAL A 432 9.81 14.45 17.07
C VAL A 432 9.22 14.28 15.68
N TRP A 433 8.28 13.34 15.58
CA TRP A 433 7.47 13.10 14.41
C TRP A 433 6.11 13.76 14.58
N ARG A 434 5.60 14.36 13.51
CA ARG A 434 4.21 14.77 13.35
C ARG A 434 3.54 13.76 12.43
N ILE A 435 2.37 13.28 12.83
CA ILE A 435 1.58 12.33 12.06
C ILE A 435 0.19 12.93 11.80
N LYS A 436 -0.24 12.90 10.54
CA LYS A 436 -1.58 13.31 10.07
C LYS A 436 -2.14 12.20 9.18
N GLY A 437 -3.07 11.40 9.68
CA GLY A 437 -3.47 10.17 8.97
C GLY A 437 -2.28 9.22 8.80
N SER A 438 -1.99 8.81 7.56
CA SER A 438 -0.80 8.01 7.20
C SER A 438 0.46 8.84 6.92
N ASP A 439 0.36 10.17 6.91
CA ASP A 439 1.48 11.04 6.58
C ASP A 439 2.34 11.26 7.83
N GLU A 440 3.54 10.67 7.82
CA GLU A 440 4.53 10.81 8.89
C GLU A 440 5.66 11.74 8.48
N GLN A 441 5.95 12.74 9.32
CA GLN A 441 6.99 13.72 9.07
C GLN A 441 7.85 13.95 10.30
N ILE A 442 9.17 13.81 10.14
CA ILE A 442 10.13 14.32 11.14
C ILE A 442 10.13 15.84 11.10
N ILE A 443 9.67 16.47 12.16
CA ILE A 443 9.65 17.93 12.30
C ILE A 443 10.83 18.46 13.11
N ALA A 444 11.46 17.62 13.93
CA ALA A 444 12.68 17.96 14.65
C ALA A 444 13.57 16.74 14.93
N ARG A 445 14.89 16.98 14.93
CA ARG A 445 15.93 16.06 15.40
C ARG A 445 16.79 16.78 16.43
N ASP A 446 17.49 16.00 17.24
CA ASP A 446 18.44 16.48 18.25
C ASP A 446 17.86 17.43 19.31
N VAL A 447 16.55 17.36 19.57
CA VAL A 447 15.89 18.16 20.62
C VAL A 447 16.48 17.77 21.97
N LYS A 448 16.98 18.74 22.75
CA LYS A 448 17.63 18.45 24.05
C LYS A 448 16.71 18.71 25.24
N GLU A 449 15.72 19.57 25.06
CA GLU A 449 14.66 19.81 26.02
C GLU A 449 13.63 18.66 26.01
N THR A 450 12.87 18.52 27.09
CA THR A 450 11.73 17.58 27.16
C THR A 450 10.40 18.25 26.80
N SER A 451 10.47 19.13 25.80
CA SER A 451 9.33 19.89 25.28
C SER A 451 9.60 20.34 23.86
N TYR A 452 8.55 20.47 23.06
CA TYR A 452 8.64 20.97 21.68
C TYR A 452 7.37 21.73 21.31
N THR A 453 7.48 22.70 20.41
CA THR A 453 6.33 23.45 19.88
C THR A 453 6.32 23.33 18.37
N ASP A 454 5.18 22.94 17.81
CA ASP A 454 4.93 22.91 16.37
C ASP A 454 3.88 23.95 15.97
N GLU A 455 3.96 24.42 14.72
CA GLU A 455 2.96 25.30 14.10
C GLU A 455 2.32 24.58 12.92
N ILE A 456 1.00 24.35 13.02
CA ILE A 456 0.23 23.65 11.99
C ILE A 456 -0.61 24.64 11.18
N SER A 457 -0.50 24.55 9.84
CA SER A 457 -1.22 25.43 8.91
C SER A 457 -2.46 24.80 8.31
N GLU A 458 -2.50 23.47 8.23
CA GLU A 458 -3.59 22.73 7.58
C GLU A 458 -4.53 22.13 8.61
N PRO A 459 -5.86 22.24 8.39
CA PRO A 459 -6.81 21.58 9.26
C PRO A 459 -6.64 20.05 9.18
N GLY A 460 -6.95 19.37 10.28
CA GLY A 460 -6.80 17.93 10.42
C GLY A 460 -6.59 17.50 11.87
N THR A 461 -6.59 16.20 12.09
CA THR A 461 -6.22 15.58 13.37
C THR A 461 -4.77 15.13 13.32
N TYR A 462 -3.99 15.55 14.31
CA TYR A 462 -2.57 15.31 14.42
C TYR A 462 -2.25 14.59 15.72
N PHE A 463 -1.27 13.70 15.70
CA PHE A 463 -0.58 13.22 16.89
C PHE A 463 0.93 13.26 16.64
N TYR A 464 1.71 13.11 17.71
CA TYR A 464 3.16 13.23 17.66
C TYR A 464 3.82 12.02 18.28
N SER A 465 4.86 11.51 17.62
CA SER A 465 5.67 10.42 18.14
C SER A 465 7.04 10.95 18.58
N ILE A 466 7.43 10.64 19.81
CA ILE A 466 8.68 11.10 20.41
C ILE A 466 9.62 9.92 20.60
N VAL A 467 10.76 9.95 19.92
CA VAL A 467 11.79 8.90 19.98
C VAL A 467 13.00 9.42 20.76
N PRO A 468 13.32 8.85 21.94
CA PRO A 468 14.52 9.21 22.68
C PRO A 468 15.77 8.62 22.02
N VAL A 469 16.88 9.35 22.03
CA VAL A 469 18.15 8.96 21.41
C VAL A 469 19.29 9.15 22.40
N SER A 470 20.09 8.10 22.63
CA SER A 470 21.30 8.13 23.47
C SER A 470 22.47 7.51 22.72
N CYS A 471 23.63 8.17 22.74
CA CYS A 471 24.84 7.70 22.04
C CYS A 471 24.63 7.36 20.55
N GLY A 472 23.65 7.98 19.88
CA GLY A 472 23.29 7.70 18.49
C GLY A 472 22.41 6.46 18.29
N VAL A 473 21.95 5.80 19.35
CA VAL A 473 20.98 4.69 19.33
C VAL A 473 19.58 5.27 19.57
N GLU A 474 18.67 5.04 18.63
CA GLU A 474 17.26 5.39 18.76
C GLU A 474 16.58 4.38 19.71
N GLY A 475 15.83 4.87 20.69
CA GLY A 475 15.02 4.06 21.59
C GLY A 475 13.61 3.84 21.05
N TYR A 476 12.73 3.35 21.92
CA TYR A 476 11.32 3.12 21.54
C TYR A 476 10.52 4.42 21.53
N ALA A 477 9.66 4.57 20.52
CA ALA A 477 8.78 5.72 20.38
C ALA A 477 7.62 5.68 21.39
N ALA A 478 7.09 6.84 21.75
CA ALA A 478 5.79 6.98 22.40
C ALA A 478 4.97 8.10 21.75
N ASP A 479 3.68 7.84 21.58
CA ASP A 479 2.76 8.74 20.89
C ASP A 479 1.98 9.61 21.88
N SER A 480 1.69 10.85 21.47
CA SER A 480 0.78 11.75 22.17
C SER A 480 -0.68 11.36 21.95
N ASP A 481 -1.57 11.89 22.79
CA ASP A 481 -2.99 12.00 22.43
C ASP A 481 -3.15 12.86 21.15
N PRO A 482 -4.22 12.65 20.36
CA PRO A 482 -4.46 13.46 19.17
C PRO A 482 -4.98 14.87 19.51
N VAL A 483 -4.67 15.84 18.66
CA VAL A 483 -5.24 17.19 18.64
C VAL A 483 -5.84 17.50 17.28
N THR A 484 -7.02 18.10 17.25
CA THR A 484 -7.72 18.45 16.02
C THR A 484 -7.69 19.95 15.81
N TYR A 485 -7.08 20.38 14.70
CA TYR A 485 -7.08 21.76 14.25
C TYR A 485 -8.11 21.95 13.15
N THR A 486 -9.00 22.93 13.33
CA THR A 486 -10.10 23.21 12.43
C THR A 486 -10.03 24.63 11.91
N THR A 487 -10.31 24.82 10.63
CA THR A 487 -10.56 26.13 10.01
C THR A 487 -11.95 26.11 9.36
N THR A 488 -12.40 27.27 8.88
CA THR A 488 -13.60 27.36 8.04
C THR A 488 -13.22 27.12 6.59
N ALA A 489 -13.83 26.13 5.95
CA ALA A 489 -13.67 25.84 4.54
C ALA A 489 -14.40 26.89 3.67
N SER A 490 -14.01 27.02 2.40
CA SER A 490 -14.62 27.93 1.43
C SER A 490 -15.26 27.17 0.27
N ILE A 491 -16.16 27.80 -0.49
CA ILE A 491 -16.64 27.27 -1.77
C ILE A 491 -15.64 27.60 -2.89
N PRO A 492 -15.23 26.64 -3.75
CA PRO A 492 -15.68 25.24 -3.79
C PRO A 492 -15.13 24.40 -2.63
N TYR A 493 -15.99 23.56 -2.08
CA TYR A 493 -15.64 22.61 -1.01
C TYR A 493 -15.58 21.20 -1.59
N PHE A 494 -14.59 20.42 -1.17
CA PHE A 494 -14.40 19.02 -1.57
C PHE A 494 -13.97 18.18 -0.36
N SER A 495 -14.48 16.96 -0.28
CA SER A 495 -14.15 15.96 0.74
C SER A 495 -14.09 14.56 0.13
N GLY A 496 -12.89 13.99 0.06
CA GLY A 496 -12.69 12.56 -0.17
C GLY A 496 -12.70 11.71 1.11
N PHE A 497 -12.88 12.32 2.29
CA PHE A 497 -12.84 11.65 3.59
C PHE A 497 -11.49 11.03 3.99
N GLU A 498 -10.41 11.38 3.29
CA GLU A 498 -9.06 10.95 3.68
C GLU A 498 -8.62 11.57 5.01
N ASP A 499 -7.90 10.80 5.82
CA ASP A 499 -7.44 11.26 7.14
C ASP A 499 -6.42 12.40 7.04
N ASN A 500 -5.62 12.42 5.97
CA ASN A 500 -4.69 13.50 5.66
C ASN A 500 -5.35 14.70 4.95
N GLN A 501 -6.62 14.58 4.55
CA GLN A 501 -7.47 15.68 4.09
C GLN A 501 -8.37 16.14 5.24
N ASP A 502 -9.69 16.01 5.08
CA ASP A 502 -10.71 16.49 6.01
C ASP A 502 -11.54 15.37 6.65
N GLY A 503 -11.26 14.09 6.36
CA GLY A 503 -12.05 12.95 6.86
C GLY A 503 -12.17 12.93 8.38
N SER A 504 -11.07 13.23 9.06
CA SER A 504 -11.02 13.32 10.53
C SER A 504 -11.80 14.50 11.14
N LEU A 505 -12.29 15.43 10.31
CA LEU A 505 -13.01 16.62 10.73
C LEU A 505 -14.53 16.46 10.59
N TRP A 506 -15.00 15.38 9.96
CA TRP A 506 -16.42 15.06 9.89
C TRP A 506 -16.94 14.54 11.24
N THR A 507 -18.10 15.02 11.66
CA THR A 507 -18.70 14.67 12.96
C THR A 507 -19.91 13.78 12.76
N THR A 508 -20.00 12.66 13.50
CA THR A 508 -21.13 11.72 13.43
C THR A 508 -21.94 11.68 14.72
N PHE A 509 -23.24 11.49 14.59
CA PHE A 509 -24.19 11.31 15.68
C PHE A 509 -25.08 10.12 15.36
N ASN A 510 -24.74 8.95 15.92
CA ASN A 510 -25.42 7.71 15.62
C ASN A 510 -26.38 7.32 16.76
N ASN A 511 -27.62 7.00 16.42
CA ASN A 511 -28.66 6.61 17.36
C ASN A 511 -28.85 5.09 17.38
N HIS A 512 -27.77 4.37 17.73
CA HIS A 512 -27.77 2.91 17.84
C HIS A 512 -27.24 2.45 19.20
N SER A 513 -27.76 1.32 19.67
CA SER A 513 -27.27 0.60 20.84
C SER A 513 -25.90 -0.06 20.61
N ASN A 514 -25.57 -0.37 19.36
CA ASN A 514 -24.27 -0.89 18.94
C ASN A 514 -23.54 0.15 18.08
N THR A 515 -22.34 0.53 18.52
CA THR A 515 -21.48 1.55 17.90
C THR A 515 -20.93 1.18 16.51
N SER A 516 -21.19 -0.05 16.03
CA SER A 516 -20.80 -0.51 14.70
C SER A 516 -21.79 -0.09 13.60
N TYR A 517 -22.92 0.51 13.98
CA TYR A 517 -23.99 1.00 13.09
C TYR A 517 -24.07 2.54 13.10
N GLY A 518 -24.75 3.07 12.09
CA GLY A 518 -24.80 4.50 11.79
C GLY A 518 -23.67 4.95 10.85
N TRP A 519 -23.38 6.25 10.86
CA TRP A 519 -22.34 6.88 10.04
C TRP A 519 -20.93 6.65 10.62
N SER A 520 -19.98 6.37 9.74
CA SER A 520 -18.55 6.35 10.06
C SER A 520 -17.72 6.63 8.81
N VAL A 521 -16.57 7.28 8.94
CA VAL A 521 -15.53 7.33 7.90
C VAL A 521 -14.60 6.11 8.07
N THR A 522 -14.28 5.41 6.99
CA THR A 522 -13.46 4.18 7.04
C THR A 522 -12.73 3.92 5.72
N ALA A 523 -11.58 3.27 5.80
CA ALA A 523 -10.87 2.75 4.63
C ALA A 523 -11.57 1.54 4.00
N GLY A 524 -12.15 0.65 4.81
CA GLY A 524 -12.73 -0.62 4.31
C GLY A 524 -11.70 -1.50 3.59
N TYR A 525 -12.16 -2.49 2.82
CA TYR A 525 -11.28 -3.30 1.97
C TYR A 525 -11.02 -2.62 0.62
N GLU A 526 -9.88 -2.87 0.00
CA GLU A 526 -9.47 -2.23 -1.27
C GLU A 526 -10.55 -2.30 -2.36
N TYR A 527 -11.21 -3.45 -2.53
CA TYR A 527 -12.29 -3.62 -3.52
C TYR A 527 -13.57 -2.80 -3.26
N GLN A 528 -13.69 -2.16 -2.10
CA GLN A 528 -14.85 -1.36 -1.70
C GLN A 528 -14.64 0.14 -1.94
N ARG A 529 -13.39 0.58 -2.09
CA ARG A 529 -12.99 1.99 -2.16
C ARG A 529 -13.30 2.56 -3.53
N TYR A 530 -13.66 3.83 -3.59
CA TYR A 530 -13.61 4.60 -4.83
C TYR A 530 -12.27 5.33 -4.91
N ASP A 531 -11.99 6.21 -3.94
CA ASP A 531 -10.74 6.98 -3.89
C ASP A 531 -10.15 7.06 -2.47
N GLY A 532 -10.04 5.90 -1.80
CA GLY A 532 -9.46 5.81 -0.46
C GLY A 532 -10.50 5.52 0.62
N ASN A 533 -10.47 6.29 1.71
CA ASN A 533 -11.49 6.33 2.74
C ASN A 533 -12.84 6.77 2.16
N PHE A 534 -13.93 6.37 2.80
CA PHE A 534 -15.27 6.79 2.42
C PHE A 534 -16.16 6.86 3.67
N ALA A 535 -17.20 7.67 3.60
CA ALA A 535 -18.27 7.63 4.59
C ALA A 535 -19.19 6.44 4.33
N GLN A 536 -19.55 5.69 5.36
CA GLN A 536 -20.55 4.62 5.29
C GLN A 536 -21.66 4.83 6.32
N LEU A 537 -22.89 4.52 5.93
CA LEU A 537 -24.05 4.39 6.81
C LEU A 537 -24.44 2.91 6.88
N LYS A 538 -24.30 2.32 8.06
CA LYS A 538 -24.70 0.93 8.33
C LYS A 538 -26.01 0.87 9.10
N SER A 539 -26.96 0.11 8.57
CA SER A 539 -28.22 -0.19 9.25
C SER A 539 -28.15 -1.54 9.97
N TYR A 540 -28.83 -1.64 11.12
CA TYR A 540 -28.92 -2.90 11.86
C TYR A 540 -30.16 -3.70 11.49
N SER A 541 -31.34 -3.20 11.88
CA SER A 541 -32.60 -3.93 11.73
C SER A 541 -33.79 -2.98 11.62
N SER A 542 -34.92 -3.48 11.11
CA SER A 542 -36.16 -2.71 11.04
C SER A 542 -36.75 -2.35 12.41
N SER A 543 -36.31 -2.99 13.50
CA SER A 543 -36.65 -2.63 14.87
C SER A 543 -35.79 -1.51 15.46
N GLU A 544 -34.68 -1.19 14.81
CA GLU A 544 -33.74 -0.13 15.17
C GLU A 544 -33.31 0.58 13.88
N PRO A 545 -34.24 1.29 13.22
CA PRO A 545 -33.96 1.98 11.97
C PRO A 545 -32.91 3.07 12.20
N CYS A 546 -32.17 3.42 11.15
CA CYS A 546 -31.26 4.55 11.21
C CYS A 546 -32.00 5.83 11.58
N ASP A 547 -31.37 6.60 12.45
CA ASP A 547 -31.68 8.00 12.75
C ASP A 547 -30.33 8.68 13.04
N ASP A 548 -29.47 8.64 12.03
CA ASP A 548 -28.04 8.86 12.17
C ASP A 548 -27.61 10.07 11.34
N TYR A 549 -26.81 10.94 11.94
CA TYR A 549 -26.37 12.18 11.30
C TYR A 549 -24.87 12.20 11.09
N MET A 550 -24.43 12.82 10.02
CA MET A 550 -23.04 13.15 9.75
C MET A 550 -22.95 14.56 9.21
N PHE A 551 -22.03 15.37 9.75
CA PHE A 551 -21.86 16.77 9.39
C PHE A 551 -20.44 17.06 8.93
N SER A 552 -20.31 17.88 7.89
CA SER A 552 -19.04 18.42 7.43
C SER A 552 -18.43 19.35 8.47
N PRO A 553 -17.13 19.70 8.32
CA PRO A 553 -16.56 20.89 8.93
C PRO A 553 -17.35 22.16 8.57
N ALA A 554 -17.04 23.25 9.25
CA ALA A 554 -17.63 24.56 8.99
C ALA A 554 -17.26 25.06 7.58
N ILE A 555 -18.25 25.51 6.80
CA ILE A 555 -18.08 26.02 5.43
C ILE A 555 -18.67 27.43 5.36
N GLU A 556 -17.90 28.39 4.84
CA GLU A 556 -18.35 29.76 4.59
C GLU A 556 -19.10 29.86 3.26
N PHE A 557 -20.31 30.42 3.30
CA PHE A 557 -21.17 30.66 2.15
C PHE A 557 -21.49 32.15 1.99
N ALA A 558 -21.47 32.61 0.74
CA ALA A 558 -22.15 33.84 0.32
C ALA A 558 -23.60 33.54 -0.12
N PRO A 559 -24.51 34.53 -0.21
CA PRO A 559 -25.81 34.32 -0.82
C PRO A 559 -25.66 33.86 -2.28
N GLY A 560 -26.46 32.87 -2.68
CA GLY A 560 -26.40 32.31 -4.03
C GLY A 560 -26.98 30.91 -4.13
N THR A 561 -27.01 30.38 -5.35
CA THR A 561 -27.42 29.00 -5.63
C THR A 561 -26.19 28.13 -5.83
N TYR A 562 -26.17 26.99 -5.14
CA TYR A 562 -25.08 26.03 -5.09
C TYR A 562 -25.57 24.66 -5.55
N GLN A 563 -24.62 23.78 -5.84
CA GLN A 563 -24.86 22.41 -6.25
C GLN A 563 -24.03 21.46 -5.39
N LEU A 564 -24.64 20.35 -4.99
CA LEU A 564 -24.03 19.24 -4.27
C LEU A 564 -23.88 18.03 -5.21
N THR A 565 -22.67 17.49 -5.32
CA THR A 565 -22.36 16.20 -5.93
C THR A 565 -21.58 15.30 -4.97
N TYR A 566 -21.67 13.99 -5.16
CA TYR A 566 -20.96 12.95 -4.44
C TYR A 566 -21.09 11.60 -5.16
N MET A 567 -20.12 10.73 -4.96
CA MET A 567 -20.18 9.33 -5.36
C MET A 567 -20.98 8.53 -4.33
N VAL A 568 -21.79 7.58 -4.79
CA VAL A 568 -22.63 6.75 -3.93
C VAL A 568 -22.58 5.27 -4.35
N ASN A 569 -22.60 4.37 -3.36
CA ASN A 569 -22.59 2.92 -3.54
C ASN A 569 -23.47 2.24 -2.49
N GLY A 570 -24.36 1.35 -2.92
CA GLY A 570 -25.32 0.66 -2.05
C GLY A 570 -24.86 -0.70 -1.52
N SER A 571 -23.59 -1.07 -1.71
CA SER A 571 -22.98 -2.39 -1.42
C SER A 571 -23.56 -3.54 -2.27
N LEU A 572 -24.87 -3.75 -2.23
CA LEU A 572 -25.60 -4.74 -3.02
C LEU A 572 -26.69 -4.06 -3.83
N SER A 573 -26.99 -4.58 -5.01
CA SER A 573 -28.00 -3.98 -5.90
C SER A 573 -29.45 -4.15 -5.46
N MET A 574 -29.71 -4.99 -4.46
CA MET A 574 -31.04 -5.23 -3.92
C MET A 574 -31.33 -4.43 -2.64
N ASP A 575 -30.30 -3.94 -1.96
CA ASP A 575 -30.41 -3.16 -0.73
C ASP A 575 -31.03 -1.79 -1.04
N LYS A 576 -31.98 -1.37 -0.21
CA LYS A 576 -32.61 -0.06 -0.33
C LYS A 576 -32.22 0.83 0.84
N HIS A 577 -31.80 2.03 0.47
CA HIS A 577 -31.26 3.02 1.40
C HIS A 577 -32.19 4.22 1.44
N SER A 578 -32.26 4.87 2.61
CA SER A 578 -32.97 6.14 2.78
C SER A 578 -32.06 7.14 3.47
N TRP A 579 -31.89 8.31 2.88
CA TRP A 579 -31.07 9.38 3.42
C TRP A 579 -31.53 10.74 2.89
N SER A 580 -31.13 11.81 3.55
CA SER A 580 -31.33 13.18 3.09
C SER A 580 -30.08 14.02 3.28
N THR A 581 -29.98 15.07 2.48
CA THR A 581 -28.89 16.06 2.52
C THR A 581 -29.46 17.45 2.72
N PHE A 582 -28.78 18.25 3.54
CA PHE A 582 -29.24 19.59 3.94
C PHE A 582 -28.07 20.47 4.38
N ILE A 583 -28.30 21.77 4.46
CA ILE A 583 -27.40 22.74 5.09
C ILE A 583 -27.95 23.10 6.46
N ALA A 584 -27.10 23.02 7.49
CA ALA A 584 -27.45 23.31 8.89
C ALA A 584 -26.66 24.51 9.44
N ASP A 585 -27.24 25.19 10.44
CA ASP A 585 -26.59 26.31 11.15
C ASP A 585 -25.54 25.87 12.19
N ALA A 586 -25.50 24.58 12.54
CA ALA A 586 -24.49 23.97 13.40
C ALA A 586 -24.35 22.47 13.11
N ALA A 587 -23.17 21.90 13.42
CA ALA A 587 -22.89 20.46 13.29
C ALA A 587 -23.48 19.64 14.46
N ASN A 588 -24.80 19.58 14.58
CA ASN A 588 -25.48 18.69 15.53
C ASN A 588 -26.91 18.36 15.07
N PRO A 589 -27.52 17.26 15.55
CA PRO A 589 -28.85 16.83 15.11
C PRO A 589 -30.01 17.79 15.43
N ASP A 590 -29.86 18.64 16.45
CA ASP A 590 -30.90 19.60 16.88
C ASP A 590 -30.78 20.97 16.17
N ALA A 591 -29.82 21.11 15.24
CA ALA A 591 -29.53 22.33 14.51
C ALA A 591 -30.67 22.75 13.57
N GLY A 592 -30.76 24.05 13.30
CA GLY A 592 -31.71 24.61 12.34
C GLY A 592 -31.29 24.26 10.91
N VAL A 593 -32.21 23.67 10.13
CA VAL A 593 -32.02 23.46 8.70
C VAL A 593 -32.17 24.81 7.96
N VAL A 594 -31.08 25.24 7.34
CA VAL A 594 -31.00 26.47 6.53
C VAL A 594 -31.53 26.22 5.11
N ALA A 595 -31.21 25.08 4.52
CA ALA A 595 -31.71 24.67 3.21
C ALA A 595 -31.77 23.14 3.10
N ASP A 596 -32.91 22.60 2.67
CA ASP A 596 -33.01 21.21 2.23
C ASP A 596 -32.38 21.07 0.83
N ILE A 597 -31.59 20.02 0.60
CA ILE A 597 -30.93 19.76 -0.69
C ILE A 597 -31.63 18.63 -1.43
N ALA A 598 -31.63 17.42 -0.86
CA ALA A 598 -32.25 16.25 -1.47
C ALA A 598 -32.73 15.24 -0.42
N SER A 599 -33.74 14.44 -0.78
CA SER A 599 -34.25 13.34 0.04
C SER A 599 -34.48 12.10 -0.83
N TYR A 600 -33.89 10.99 -0.41
CA TYR A 600 -33.94 9.70 -1.07
C TYR A 600 -34.65 8.71 -0.15
N ASN A 601 -35.75 8.14 -0.63
CA ASN A 601 -36.58 7.24 0.15
C ASN A 601 -36.63 5.86 -0.50
N ASN A 602 -36.09 4.86 0.19
CA ASN A 602 -36.13 3.45 -0.20
C ASN A 602 -35.54 3.20 -1.60
N VAL A 603 -34.38 3.80 -1.89
CA VAL A 603 -33.71 3.80 -3.19
C VAL A 603 -32.69 2.66 -3.28
N ALA A 604 -32.72 1.88 -4.37
CA ALA A 604 -31.71 0.88 -4.67
C ALA A 604 -30.57 1.51 -5.47
N VAL A 605 -29.36 1.55 -4.89
CA VAL A 605 -28.22 2.29 -5.46
C VAL A 605 -27.27 1.42 -6.29
N GLY A 606 -27.29 0.09 -6.15
CA GLY A 606 -26.35 -0.78 -6.87
C GLY A 606 -25.04 -0.99 -6.10
N GLY A 607 -24.27 -2.02 -6.49
CA GLY A 607 -22.95 -2.32 -5.91
C GLY A 607 -21.78 -1.61 -6.60
N SER A 608 -22.03 -0.81 -7.62
CA SER A 608 -21.03 0.02 -8.31
C SER A 608 -21.11 1.45 -7.81
N TRP A 609 -19.97 2.12 -7.72
CA TRP A 609 -19.92 3.56 -7.47
C TRP A 609 -20.51 4.32 -8.66
N ILE A 610 -21.46 5.20 -8.37
CA ILE A 610 -22.08 6.12 -9.33
C ILE A 610 -22.11 7.52 -8.74
N GLU A 611 -22.03 8.55 -9.56
CA GLU A 611 -22.28 9.92 -9.12
C GLU A 611 -23.78 10.12 -8.86
N ASN A 612 -24.15 10.87 -7.82
CA ASN A 612 -25.55 11.24 -7.60
C ASN A 612 -26.02 12.26 -8.65
N ASP A 613 -27.35 12.33 -8.84
CA ASP A 613 -27.93 13.45 -9.58
C ASP A 613 -27.64 14.75 -8.83
N ALA A 614 -26.94 15.65 -9.49
CA ALA A 614 -26.45 16.87 -8.90
C ALA A 614 -27.61 17.76 -8.40
N ALA A 615 -27.67 17.98 -7.09
CA ALA A 615 -28.80 18.62 -6.42
C ALA A 615 -28.50 20.09 -6.13
N THR A 616 -29.43 21.00 -6.45
CA THR A 616 -29.24 22.44 -6.23
C THR A 616 -29.95 22.93 -4.98
N PHE A 617 -29.36 23.92 -4.31
CA PHE A 617 -29.92 24.59 -3.12
C PHE A 617 -29.52 26.06 -3.10
N THR A 618 -30.27 26.89 -2.36
CA THR A 618 -30.03 28.33 -2.28
C THR A 618 -29.73 28.75 -0.84
N ILE A 619 -28.66 29.52 -0.68
CA ILE A 619 -28.33 30.23 0.56
C ILE A 619 -28.76 31.69 0.38
N THR A 620 -29.59 32.20 1.28
CA THR A 620 -30.13 33.57 1.19
C THR A 620 -29.34 34.58 2.01
N GLU A 621 -28.62 34.13 3.04
CA GLU A 621 -27.83 34.97 3.95
C GLU A 621 -26.39 34.46 4.01
N ALA A 622 -25.42 35.38 4.02
CA ALA A 622 -24.02 35.01 4.19
C ALA A 622 -23.81 34.42 5.59
N GLY A 623 -23.02 33.36 5.69
CA GLY A 623 -22.79 32.71 6.98
C GLY A 623 -21.86 31.51 6.90
N VAL A 624 -21.58 30.96 8.08
CA VAL A 624 -20.85 29.70 8.24
C VAL A 624 -21.86 28.61 8.55
N TYR A 625 -21.88 27.57 7.72
CA TYR A 625 -22.87 26.49 7.77
C TYR A 625 -22.18 25.13 7.63
N HIS A 626 -22.95 24.06 7.78
CA HIS A 626 -22.47 22.68 7.66
C HIS A 626 -23.33 21.89 6.68
N LEU A 627 -22.71 21.07 5.84
CA LEU A 627 -23.41 20.05 5.07
C LEU A 627 -23.76 18.89 6.01
N GLY A 628 -25.05 18.55 6.10
CA GLY A 628 -25.56 17.42 6.86
C GLY A 628 -26.01 16.29 5.94
N PHE A 629 -25.69 15.06 6.34
CA PHE A 629 -26.30 13.82 5.87
C PHE A 629 -27.11 13.21 7.01
N HIS A 630 -28.38 12.91 6.76
CA HIS A 630 -29.25 12.20 7.71
C HIS A 630 -29.69 10.86 7.12
N GLY A 631 -29.23 9.77 7.74
CA GLY A 631 -29.55 8.40 7.39
C GLY A 631 -30.82 7.92 8.08
N THR A 632 -31.78 7.43 7.29
CA THR A 632 -33.10 6.96 7.77
C THR A 632 -33.46 5.56 7.25
N THR A 633 -32.45 4.80 6.79
CA THR A 633 -32.62 3.43 6.30
C THR A 633 -33.29 2.52 7.33
N THR A 634 -34.37 1.86 6.90
CA THR A 634 -35.13 0.89 7.73
C THR A 634 -34.86 -0.56 7.37
N GLU A 635 -34.19 -0.82 6.24
CA GLU A 635 -33.84 -2.18 5.80
C GLU A 635 -32.70 -2.74 6.66
N MET A 636 -32.61 -4.06 6.75
CA MET A 636 -31.70 -4.75 7.67
C MET A 636 -30.34 -4.99 7.04
N TYR A 637 -29.25 -4.70 7.76
CA TYR A 637 -27.86 -4.96 7.35
C TYR A 637 -27.43 -4.33 6.01
N CYS A 638 -28.10 -3.25 5.61
CA CYS A 638 -27.72 -2.48 4.43
C CYS A 638 -26.57 -1.52 4.76
N THR A 639 -25.65 -1.34 3.80
CA THR A 639 -24.54 -0.39 3.89
C THR A 639 -24.58 0.58 2.71
N LEU A 640 -24.89 1.85 2.96
CA LEU A 640 -24.71 2.93 1.98
C LEU A 640 -23.30 3.49 2.14
N LYS A 641 -22.63 3.81 1.04
CA LYS A 641 -21.32 4.46 1.05
C LYS A 641 -21.38 5.73 0.22
N ILE A 642 -20.66 6.75 0.68
CA ILE A 642 -20.56 8.07 0.08
C ILE A 642 -19.08 8.45 0.01
N ASP A 643 -18.67 8.98 -1.13
CA ASP A 643 -17.30 9.40 -1.37
C ASP A 643 -17.27 10.66 -2.27
N ASN A 644 -16.15 11.36 -2.34
CA ASN A 644 -15.92 12.54 -3.20
C ASN A 644 -17.06 13.57 -3.18
N VAL A 645 -17.42 14.04 -1.98
CA VAL A 645 -18.44 15.07 -1.78
C VAL A 645 -17.91 16.42 -2.26
N ALA A 646 -18.67 17.12 -3.09
CA ALA A 646 -18.32 18.44 -3.58
C ALA A 646 -19.50 19.42 -3.51
N ILE A 647 -19.21 20.66 -3.10
CA ILE A 647 -20.13 21.79 -3.19
C ILE A 647 -19.50 22.88 -4.05
N THR A 648 -20.19 23.25 -5.12
CA THR A 648 -19.79 24.33 -6.04
C THR A 648 -20.94 25.31 -6.25
N LYS A 649 -20.68 26.48 -6.85
CA LYS A 649 -21.77 27.36 -7.31
C LYS A 649 -22.52 26.65 -8.45
N ALA A 650 -23.86 26.66 -8.40
CA ALA A 650 -24.67 26.07 -9.45
C ALA A 650 -24.50 26.85 -10.77
N PRO A 651 -24.50 26.19 -11.94
CA PRO A 651 -24.48 26.87 -13.22
C PRO A 651 -25.75 27.70 -13.42
N ALA A 652 -25.62 28.86 -14.04
CA ALA A 652 -26.77 29.67 -14.45
C ALA A 652 -27.56 28.97 -15.56
N SER A 653 -28.86 29.24 -15.68
CA SER A 653 -29.73 28.59 -16.67
C SER A 653 -30.00 29.47 -17.89
N ILE A 654 -30.27 28.87 -19.05
CA ILE A 654 -30.89 29.58 -20.19
C ILE A 654 -32.39 29.81 -19.92
N PRO A 655 -32.94 31.02 -20.11
CA PRO A 655 -32.28 32.22 -20.62
C PRO A 655 -31.36 32.87 -19.58
N TYR A 656 -30.12 33.14 -19.99
CA TYR A 656 -29.13 33.82 -19.17
C TYR A 656 -29.15 35.32 -19.47
N VAL A 657 -29.02 36.15 -18.44
CA VAL A 657 -28.96 37.61 -18.53
C VAL A 657 -27.88 38.11 -17.57
N CYS A 658 -27.06 39.07 -18.01
CA CYS A 658 -26.11 39.81 -17.19
C CYS A 658 -26.06 41.26 -17.66
N ASP A 659 -26.45 42.19 -16.79
CA ASP A 659 -26.41 43.64 -17.02
C ASP A 659 -25.31 44.35 -16.23
N PHE A 660 -24.61 43.66 -15.32
CA PHE A 660 -23.48 44.18 -14.53
C PHE A 660 -23.86 45.25 -13.51
N GLU A 661 -25.14 45.36 -13.15
CA GLU A 661 -25.60 46.35 -12.17
C GLU A 661 -25.38 45.92 -10.72
N GLU A 662 -25.27 44.61 -10.47
CA GLU A 662 -25.01 44.06 -9.15
C GLU A 662 -23.52 43.70 -8.98
N ASP A 663 -22.96 43.93 -7.78
CA ASP A 663 -21.57 43.54 -7.48
C ASP A 663 -21.34 42.03 -7.68
N SER A 664 -22.38 41.20 -7.48
CA SER A 664 -22.40 39.76 -7.74
C SER A 664 -22.24 39.41 -9.22
N ASP A 665 -22.74 40.24 -10.14
CA ASP A 665 -22.56 40.00 -11.57
C ASP A 665 -21.08 40.11 -11.91
N VAL A 666 -20.43 41.20 -11.51
CA VAL A 666 -19.01 41.43 -11.79
C VAL A 666 -18.14 40.38 -11.10
N ALA A 667 -18.43 40.06 -9.83
CA ALA A 667 -17.66 39.09 -9.06
C ALA A 667 -17.79 37.64 -9.59
N SER A 668 -18.84 37.33 -10.36
CA SER A 668 -19.04 36.01 -10.95
C SER A 668 -18.28 35.81 -12.27
N TRP A 669 -17.82 36.90 -12.91
CA TRP A 669 -17.06 36.84 -14.14
C TRP A 669 -15.55 36.85 -13.86
N LYS A 670 -14.81 35.99 -14.58
CA LYS A 670 -13.35 35.95 -14.53
C LYS A 670 -12.78 36.94 -15.55
N MET A 671 -11.95 37.87 -15.07
CA MET A 671 -11.25 38.84 -15.90
C MET A 671 -9.76 38.53 -15.92
N ASP A 672 -9.21 38.30 -17.11
CA ASP A 672 -7.78 38.09 -17.32
C ASP A 672 -7.26 39.05 -18.39
N ASN A 673 -6.60 40.11 -17.94
CA ASN A 673 -5.98 41.08 -18.83
C ASN A 673 -4.47 40.82 -18.87
N THR A 674 -3.99 40.30 -20.00
CA THR A 674 -2.59 39.86 -20.17
C THR A 674 -1.77 40.82 -21.04
N ASN A 675 -2.40 41.86 -21.59
CA ASN A 675 -1.75 42.77 -22.53
C ASN A 675 -0.63 43.64 -21.88
N PRO A 676 0.37 44.12 -22.65
CA PRO A 676 1.47 44.95 -22.13
C PRO A 676 1.08 46.31 -21.53
N HIS A 677 -0.17 46.74 -21.66
CA HIS A 677 -0.66 48.07 -21.25
C HIS A 677 -1.67 48.03 -20.10
N VAL A 678 -1.81 46.91 -19.39
CA VAL A 678 -2.68 46.80 -18.20
C VAL A 678 -2.40 47.90 -17.18
N ALA A 679 -1.13 48.24 -16.94
CA ALA A 679 -0.74 49.33 -16.04
C ALA A 679 -1.21 50.73 -16.49
N ARG A 680 -1.63 50.88 -17.76
CA ARG A 680 -2.24 52.10 -18.33
C ARG A 680 -3.76 51.99 -18.48
N GLY A 681 -4.37 50.96 -17.88
CA GLY A 681 -5.81 50.71 -17.88
C GLY A 681 -6.34 50.10 -19.19
N ALA A 682 -5.50 49.37 -19.94
CA ALA A 682 -5.93 48.59 -21.10
C ALA A 682 -6.47 47.21 -20.68
N GLY A 683 -7.41 46.67 -21.43
CA GLY A 683 -8.14 45.43 -21.15
C GLY A 683 -9.60 45.67 -20.78
N TRP A 684 -10.23 44.62 -20.26
CA TRP A 684 -11.59 44.66 -19.72
C TRP A 684 -11.63 45.36 -18.36
N SER A 685 -12.74 46.05 -18.09
CA SER A 685 -13.00 46.76 -16.82
C SER A 685 -14.49 47.09 -16.71
N ILE A 686 -14.99 47.43 -15.53
CA ILE A 686 -16.33 48.02 -15.38
C ILE A 686 -16.25 49.54 -15.48
N ALA A 687 -17.19 50.15 -16.19
CA ALA A 687 -17.28 51.59 -16.39
C ALA A 687 -18.70 52.10 -16.09
N GLN A 688 -18.81 53.41 -15.86
CA GLN A 688 -20.09 54.07 -15.59
C GLN A 688 -20.58 54.85 -16.82
N LYS A 689 -21.76 54.49 -17.34
CA LYS A 689 -22.45 55.04 -18.50
C LYS A 689 -23.93 55.25 -18.19
N ALA A 690 -24.25 56.42 -17.63
CA ALA A 690 -25.61 56.77 -17.24
C ALA A 690 -26.65 56.80 -18.40
N ASP A 691 -26.19 56.72 -19.65
CA ASP A 691 -27.04 56.65 -20.84
C ASP A 691 -27.22 55.22 -21.39
N SER A 692 -26.67 54.19 -20.73
CA SER A 692 -26.87 52.80 -21.13
C SER A 692 -28.31 52.35 -20.85
N PRO A 693 -28.93 51.55 -21.74
CA PRO A 693 -30.35 51.21 -21.60
C PRO A 693 -30.67 50.18 -20.52
N ALA A 694 -29.68 49.46 -19.97
CA ALA A 694 -29.90 48.43 -18.94
C ALA A 694 -29.39 48.83 -17.54
N GLY A 695 -28.77 50.01 -17.41
CA GLY A 695 -28.31 50.54 -16.13
C GLY A 695 -27.09 51.42 -16.31
N ALA A 696 -26.36 51.77 -15.24
CA ALA A 696 -25.20 52.66 -15.37
C ALA A 696 -23.87 51.91 -15.43
N SER A 697 -23.81 50.69 -14.91
CA SER A 697 -22.61 49.87 -14.86
C SER A 697 -22.51 49.04 -16.14
N VAL A 698 -21.45 49.25 -16.91
CA VAL A 698 -21.26 48.54 -18.19
C VAL A 698 -19.88 47.93 -18.26
N LEU A 699 -19.76 46.82 -18.98
CA LEU A 699 -18.48 46.23 -19.30
C LEU A 699 -17.76 47.09 -20.35
N LYS A 700 -16.50 47.43 -20.11
CA LYS A 700 -15.68 48.25 -20.99
C LYS A 700 -14.42 47.51 -21.40
N LEU A 701 -14.22 47.40 -22.71
CA LEU A 701 -12.95 47.01 -23.32
C LEU A 701 -12.19 48.26 -23.77
N ASN A 702 -11.02 48.50 -23.17
CA ASN A 702 -10.11 49.58 -23.54
C ASN A 702 -8.88 49.01 -24.24
N VAL A 703 -8.65 49.37 -25.50
CA VAL A 703 -7.56 48.81 -26.32
C VAL A 703 -6.68 49.93 -26.83
N TYR A 704 -5.34 49.79 -26.77
CA TYR A 704 -4.38 50.69 -27.41
C TYR A 704 -3.93 50.16 -28.78
N SER A 705 -3.32 51.01 -29.61
CA SER A 705 -2.96 50.69 -31.00
C SER A 705 -1.99 49.50 -31.11
N VAL A 706 -2.21 48.61 -32.09
CA VAL A 706 -1.45 47.37 -32.40
C VAL A 706 0.01 47.55 -32.81
N SER A 707 0.54 48.78 -32.82
CA SER A 707 1.99 48.98 -33.03
C SER A 707 2.86 48.44 -31.89
N GLU A 708 2.25 48.00 -30.77
CA GLU A 708 2.97 47.64 -29.53
C GLU A 708 2.68 46.21 -28.99
N GLY A 709 1.93 45.33 -29.68
CA GLY A 709 1.79 43.91 -29.29
C GLY A 709 0.47 43.22 -29.69
N GLU A 710 0.39 41.90 -29.50
CA GLU A 710 -0.85 41.12 -29.57
C GLU A 710 -1.65 41.31 -28.27
N TYR A 711 -2.97 41.50 -28.39
CA TYR A 711 -3.89 41.58 -27.25
C TYR A 711 -4.67 40.29 -27.17
N ASP A 712 -4.74 39.75 -25.96
CA ASP A 712 -5.47 38.52 -25.65
C ASP A 712 -6.10 38.66 -24.26
N ASP A 713 -6.94 39.68 -24.11
CA ASP A 713 -7.62 39.99 -22.85
C ASP A 713 -8.98 39.28 -22.80
N TRP A 714 -9.21 38.49 -21.77
CA TRP A 714 -10.39 37.65 -21.61
C TRP A 714 -11.30 38.14 -20.50
N MET A 715 -12.60 38.04 -20.76
CA MET A 715 -13.65 38.22 -19.77
C MET A 715 -14.62 37.06 -19.92
N VAL A 716 -14.67 36.17 -18.94
CA VAL A 716 -15.33 34.87 -19.01
C VAL A 716 -16.47 34.82 -18.00
N SER A 717 -17.66 34.45 -18.47
CA SER A 717 -18.86 34.32 -17.61
C SER A 717 -18.72 33.20 -16.58
N PRO A 718 -19.56 33.19 -15.53
CA PRO A 718 -19.79 31.97 -14.74
C PRO A 718 -20.29 30.83 -15.64
N ALA A 719 -20.32 29.62 -15.09
CA ALA A 719 -20.85 28.43 -15.74
C ALA A 719 -22.33 28.62 -16.12
N ILE A 720 -22.71 28.24 -17.34
CA ILE A 720 -24.07 28.35 -17.87
C ILE A 720 -24.49 27.00 -18.42
N TYR A 721 -25.59 26.44 -17.92
CA TYR A 721 -26.13 25.15 -18.35
C TYR A 721 -27.07 25.31 -19.55
N PHE A 722 -26.74 24.60 -20.62
CA PHE A 722 -27.53 24.46 -21.84
C PHE A 722 -28.22 23.09 -21.81
N PRO A 723 -29.57 23.05 -21.68
CA PRO A 723 -30.29 21.82 -21.38
C PRO A 723 -30.36 20.82 -22.54
N GLU A 724 -30.10 21.25 -23.77
CA GLU A 724 -30.01 20.38 -24.95
C GLU A 724 -29.11 20.99 -26.02
N GLY A 725 -28.56 20.12 -26.88
CA GLY A 725 -27.94 20.57 -28.13
C GLY A 725 -28.97 21.25 -29.04
N GLY A 726 -28.56 22.32 -29.71
CA GLY A 726 -29.45 23.09 -30.58
C GLY A 726 -28.97 24.51 -30.83
N LYS A 727 -29.84 25.32 -31.45
CA LYS A 727 -29.52 26.70 -31.81
C LYS A 727 -29.90 27.67 -30.69
N TYR A 728 -28.99 28.60 -30.42
CA TYR A 728 -29.12 29.65 -29.42
C TYR A 728 -28.74 30.99 -30.03
N THR A 729 -29.16 32.07 -29.37
CA THR A 729 -28.82 33.45 -29.75
C THR A 729 -28.12 34.13 -28.60
N LEU A 730 -26.94 34.68 -28.87
CA LEU A 730 -26.29 35.68 -28.06
C LEU A 730 -26.81 37.06 -28.48
N THR A 731 -27.30 37.83 -27.52
CA THR A 731 -27.61 39.25 -27.69
C THR A 731 -26.77 40.06 -26.70
N PHE A 732 -26.15 41.14 -27.15
CA PHE A 732 -25.49 42.11 -26.28
C PHE A 732 -25.79 43.52 -26.79
N THR A 733 -25.89 44.47 -25.87
CA THR A 733 -26.05 45.88 -26.22
C THR A 733 -24.67 46.53 -26.24
N ALA A 734 -24.32 47.24 -27.32
CA ALA A 734 -22.98 47.81 -27.47
C ALA A 734 -22.98 49.29 -27.88
N GLN A 735 -21.96 50.03 -27.44
CA GLN A 735 -21.72 51.44 -27.76
C GLN A 735 -20.23 51.74 -27.89
N ALA A 736 -19.87 52.45 -28.96
CA ALA A 736 -18.55 53.06 -29.12
C ALA A 736 -18.63 54.33 -29.97
N ALA A 737 -17.50 54.99 -30.21
CA ALA A 737 -17.46 56.11 -31.14
C ALA A 737 -17.63 55.60 -32.58
N SER A 738 -18.51 56.24 -33.37
CA SER A 738 -18.88 55.78 -34.72
C SER A 738 -17.74 55.72 -35.76
N TYR A 739 -16.59 56.30 -35.44
CA TYR A 739 -15.40 56.30 -36.28
C TYR A 739 -14.36 55.27 -35.84
N ASP A 740 -14.42 54.77 -34.60
CA ASP A 740 -13.51 53.76 -34.07
C ASP A 740 -13.86 52.38 -34.66
N THR A 741 -12.82 51.60 -34.94
CA THR A 741 -12.96 50.18 -35.31
C THR A 741 -12.54 49.31 -34.13
N HIS A 742 -13.17 48.18 -33.91
CA HIS A 742 -12.83 47.28 -32.80
C HIS A 742 -12.58 45.87 -33.30
N LYS A 743 -11.58 45.23 -32.68
CA LYS A 743 -11.23 43.84 -32.90
C LYS A 743 -11.52 43.06 -31.63
N TRP A 744 -12.44 42.11 -31.66
CA TRP A 744 -12.79 41.28 -30.50
C TRP A 744 -13.68 40.12 -30.95
N GLY A 745 -13.92 39.15 -30.08
CA GLY A 745 -14.90 38.10 -30.34
C GLY A 745 -15.59 37.58 -29.09
N ALA A 746 -16.71 36.91 -29.29
CA ALA A 746 -17.39 36.12 -28.29
C ALA A 746 -17.29 34.64 -28.65
N TYR A 747 -17.04 33.79 -27.66
CA TYR A 747 -16.74 32.38 -27.81
C TYR A 747 -17.50 31.59 -26.75
N LEU A 748 -17.72 30.31 -27.04
CA LEU A 748 -18.21 29.35 -26.06
C LEU A 748 -17.08 28.39 -25.72
N GLY A 749 -16.78 28.21 -24.44
CA GLY A 749 -15.75 27.29 -23.93
C GLY A 749 -16.30 26.39 -22.83
N THR A 750 -15.56 25.33 -22.50
CA THR A 750 -15.95 24.35 -21.47
C THR A 750 -15.17 24.51 -20.17
N ASP A 751 -14.04 25.21 -20.20
CA ASP A 751 -13.19 25.45 -19.03
C ASP A 751 -12.80 26.94 -18.98
N PRO A 752 -13.15 27.69 -17.91
CA PRO A 752 -12.83 29.11 -17.80
C PRO A 752 -11.34 29.40 -17.55
N ASP A 753 -10.54 28.39 -17.21
CA ASP A 753 -9.10 28.46 -16.98
C ASP A 753 -8.27 27.97 -18.18
N ASP A 754 -8.87 27.23 -19.11
CA ASP A 754 -8.24 26.81 -20.36
C ASP A 754 -8.86 27.48 -21.59
N TYR A 755 -8.22 28.55 -22.06
CA TYR A 755 -8.63 29.29 -23.26
C TYR A 755 -8.56 28.47 -24.55
N ALA A 756 -7.85 27.34 -24.56
CA ALA A 756 -7.88 26.42 -25.69
C ALA A 756 -9.28 25.81 -25.89
N THR A 757 -10.14 25.78 -24.87
CA THR A 757 -11.51 25.27 -25.01
C THR A 757 -12.45 26.23 -25.76
N PHE A 758 -12.07 27.50 -25.92
CA PHE A 758 -12.85 28.53 -26.62
C PHE A 758 -12.57 28.56 -28.13
N GLU A 759 -12.46 27.40 -28.78
CA GLU A 759 -12.02 27.30 -30.18
C GLU A 759 -13.03 27.88 -31.19
N LYS A 760 -14.33 27.76 -30.90
CA LYS A 760 -15.40 28.10 -31.84
C LYS A 760 -16.04 29.44 -31.46
N ALA A 761 -15.79 30.46 -32.28
CA ALA A 761 -16.40 31.76 -32.09
C ALA A 761 -17.92 31.73 -32.32
N ILE A 762 -18.66 32.36 -31.42
CA ILE A 762 -20.05 32.76 -31.62
C ILE A 762 -20.09 33.92 -32.62
N VAL A 763 -19.19 34.90 -32.43
CA VAL A 763 -18.98 36.02 -33.34
C VAL A 763 -17.57 36.56 -33.21
N GLU A 764 -16.94 36.92 -34.32
CA GLU A 764 -15.69 37.67 -34.34
C GLU A 764 -15.84 38.95 -35.15
N TYR A 765 -15.20 40.00 -34.66
CA TYR A 765 -15.10 41.29 -35.31
C TYR A 765 -13.63 41.65 -35.52
N ASP A 766 -13.25 41.99 -36.75
CA ASP A 766 -11.90 42.47 -37.07
C ASP A 766 -11.82 44.01 -37.05
N LYS A 767 -12.81 44.68 -37.65
CA LYS A 767 -12.90 46.15 -37.76
C LYS A 767 -14.33 46.65 -37.58
N ALA A 768 -15.04 46.16 -36.57
CA ALA A 768 -16.43 46.55 -36.33
C ALA A 768 -16.53 47.99 -35.85
N LYS A 769 -17.53 48.72 -36.36
CA LYS A 769 -17.86 50.07 -35.90
C LYS A 769 -19.16 50.04 -35.13
N PHE A 770 -19.15 50.61 -33.93
CA PHE A 770 -20.34 50.78 -33.10
C PHE A 770 -20.71 52.26 -33.05
N GLY A 771 -21.99 52.55 -32.79
CA GLY A 771 -22.50 53.92 -32.69
C GLY A 771 -23.07 54.20 -31.30
N GLY A 772 -24.21 54.89 -31.26
CA GLY A 772 -25.04 54.90 -30.05
C GLY A 772 -25.49 53.48 -29.69
N TRP A 773 -25.94 53.31 -28.44
CA TRP A 773 -26.40 52.03 -27.91
C TRP A 773 -27.39 51.32 -28.84
N ALA A 774 -27.07 50.08 -29.20
CA ALA A 774 -27.91 49.20 -30.00
C ALA A 774 -27.69 47.74 -29.62
N ASP A 775 -28.70 46.91 -29.83
CA ASP A 775 -28.60 45.46 -29.66
C ASP A 775 -27.94 44.82 -30.88
N TYR A 776 -27.01 43.91 -30.61
CA TYR A 776 -26.32 43.09 -31.58
C TYR A 776 -26.57 41.63 -31.26
N THR A 777 -26.85 40.82 -32.28
CA THR A 777 -27.23 39.41 -32.13
C THR A 777 -26.35 38.51 -32.97
N ALA A 778 -25.99 37.34 -32.41
CA ALA A 778 -25.30 36.27 -33.12
C ALA A 778 -25.97 34.93 -32.79
N GLU A 779 -26.34 34.16 -33.82
CA GLU A 779 -26.81 32.78 -33.66
C GLU A 779 -25.61 31.84 -33.57
N PHE A 780 -25.68 30.86 -32.68
CA PHE A 780 -24.71 29.79 -32.54
C PHE A 780 -25.40 28.47 -32.25
N GLU A 781 -24.64 27.38 -32.36
CA GLU A 781 -25.13 26.03 -32.12
C GLU A 781 -24.31 25.37 -31.02
N VAL A 782 -25.01 24.82 -30.03
CA VAL A 782 -24.44 23.99 -28.98
C VAL A 782 -24.63 22.54 -29.41
N GLU A 783 -23.55 21.77 -29.45
CA GLU A 783 -23.57 20.43 -30.04
C GLU A 783 -24.24 19.41 -29.11
N GLU A 784 -23.95 19.46 -27.81
CA GLU A 784 -24.52 18.58 -26.80
C GLU A 784 -25.01 19.36 -25.58
N ALA A 785 -25.95 18.79 -24.83
CA ALA A 785 -26.34 19.36 -23.54
C ALA A 785 -25.12 19.42 -22.63
N GLY A 786 -24.96 20.51 -21.88
CA GLY A 786 -23.78 20.66 -21.04
C GLY A 786 -23.65 22.04 -20.42
N THR A 787 -22.63 22.16 -19.59
CA THR A 787 -22.24 23.41 -18.96
C THR A 787 -21.13 24.06 -19.78
N TYR A 788 -21.31 25.34 -20.10
CA TYR A 788 -20.39 26.11 -20.92
C TYR A 788 -20.18 27.51 -20.33
N HIS A 789 -19.16 28.21 -20.82
CA HIS A 789 -18.82 29.58 -20.46
C HIS A 789 -18.83 30.48 -21.69
N LEU A 790 -19.38 31.69 -21.55
CA LEU A 790 -19.27 32.74 -22.56
C LEU A 790 -17.96 33.51 -22.34
N GLY A 791 -17.04 33.42 -23.28
CA GLY A 791 -15.78 34.15 -23.28
C GLY A 791 -15.83 35.35 -24.21
N LEU A 792 -15.50 36.54 -23.71
CA LEU A 792 -15.32 37.76 -24.49
C LEU A 792 -13.82 38.05 -24.60
N ASN A 793 -13.28 37.95 -25.81
CA ASN A 793 -11.85 38.13 -26.05
C ASN A 793 -11.60 39.46 -26.77
N GLY A 794 -10.89 40.36 -26.11
CA GLY A 794 -10.44 41.63 -26.65
C GLY A 794 -9.15 41.46 -27.45
N LYS A 795 -9.19 41.86 -28.73
CA LYS A 795 -8.06 41.78 -29.66
C LYS A 795 -7.62 43.20 -30.05
N GLY A 796 -6.37 43.37 -30.49
CA GLY A 796 -5.79 44.69 -30.69
C GLY A 796 -6.46 45.50 -31.82
N CYS A 797 -6.45 46.84 -31.75
CA CYS A 797 -6.99 47.74 -32.77
C CYS A 797 -5.92 48.65 -33.41
N ASP A 798 -6.16 49.20 -34.61
CA ASP A 798 -5.29 50.18 -35.27
C ASP A 798 -5.16 51.53 -34.50
N THR A 799 -6.06 51.82 -33.55
CA THR A 799 -6.07 53.06 -32.72
C THR A 799 -6.52 52.77 -31.27
N VAL A 800 -6.36 53.76 -30.38
CA VAL A 800 -6.92 53.67 -29.02
C VAL A 800 -8.44 53.75 -29.09
N THR A 801 -9.15 52.77 -28.53
CA THR A 801 -10.62 52.69 -28.62
C THR A 801 -11.24 52.21 -27.32
N ASN A 802 -12.50 52.59 -27.08
CA ASN A 802 -13.29 52.10 -25.95
C ASN A 802 -14.60 51.51 -26.46
N LEU A 803 -14.77 50.21 -26.28
CA LEU A 803 -16.02 49.50 -26.53
C LEU A 803 -16.74 49.29 -25.20
N HIS A 804 -18.02 49.62 -25.14
CA HIS A 804 -18.87 49.34 -23.98
C HIS A 804 -19.90 48.29 -24.39
N LEU A 805 -20.05 47.27 -23.55
CA LEU A 805 -20.99 46.17 -23.65
C LEU A 805 -21.88 46.14 -22.42
N ASP A 806 -23.15 45.81 -22.61
CA ASP A 806 -24.16 45.74 -21.57
C ASP A 806 -25.23 44.70 -21.96
N ASN A 807 -26.06 44.26 -21.02
CA ASN A 807 -27.25 43.46 -21.21
C ASN A 807 -27.01 42.20 -22.07
N ILE A 808 -26.02 41.42 -21.66
CA ILE A 808 -25.63 40.17 -22.29
C ILE A 808 -26.73 39.15 -22.02
N ARG A 809 -27.27 38.57 -23.09
CA ARG A 809 -28.41 37.65 -23.04
C ARG A 809 -28.12 36.43 -23.91
N LEU A 810 -28.33 35.24 -23.36
CA LEU A 810 -28.30 33.99 -24.11
C LEU A 810 -29.69 33.36 -24.05
N THR A 811 -30.28 33.09 -25.22
CA THR A 811 -31.63 32.54 -25.32
C THR A 811 -31.66 31.39 -26.31
N LYS A 812 -32.43 30.33 -26.00
CA LYS A 812 -32.67 29.22 -26.93
C LYS A 812 -33.54 29.66 -28.10
N ASN A 813 -33.16 29.28 -29.32
CA ASN A 813 -33.94 29.57 -30.50
C ASN A 813 -35.10 28.58 -30.56
N THR A 814 -36.34 29.06 -30.43
CA THR A 814 -37.52 28.23 -30.65
C THR A 814 -37.70 28.03 -32.15
N SER A 815 -37.48 26.81 -32.66
CA SER A 815 -37.90 26.46 -34.01
C SER A 815 -39.42 26.56 -34.10
N GLY A 816 -39.93 27.30 -35.09
CA GLY A 816 -41.36 27.36 -35.35
C GLY A 816 -41.91 25.94 -35.61
N VAL A 817 -42.91 25.54 -34.81
CA VAL A 817 -43.74 24.31 -34.93
C VAL A 817 -43.12 23.18 -35.76
N SER A 818 -42.41 22.26 -35.10
CA SER A 818 -41.72 21.14 -35.75
C SER A 818 -42.62 19.96 -36.13
N ALA A 819 -43.90 19.91 -35.69
CA ALA A 819 -44.87 18.91 -36.12
C ALA A 819 -46.34 19.32 -35.87
N VAL A 820 -47.24 18.96 -36.79
CA VAL A 820 -48.70 18.90 -36.57
C VAL A 820 -49.10 17.43 -36.67
N GLU A 821 -49.08 16.71 -35.55
CA GLU A 821 -49.61 15.34 -35.52
C GLU A 821 -51.13 15.37 -35.33
N LEU A 822 -51.88 14.67 -36.17
CA LEU A 822 -53.27 14.33 -35.87
C LEU A 822 -53.22 13.27 -34.76
N PRO A 823 -53.91 13.43 -33.61
CA PRO A 823 -54.07 12.33 -32.68
C PRO A 823 -54.80 11.20 -33.42
N GLU A 824 -54.20 10.02 -33.48
CA GLU A 824 -54.89 8.83 -33.95
C GLU A 824 -56.18 8.65 -33.13
N ASP A 825 -57.27 8.42 -33.86
CA ASP A 825 -58.61 8.02 -33.39
C ASP A 825 -59.57 9.06 -32.79
N ALA A 826 -59.31 10.38 -32.94
CA ALA A 826 -60.30 11.40 -32.55
C ALA A 826 -61.05 12.02 -33.76
N GLU A 827 -62.38 11.83 -33.84
CA GLU A 827 -63.23 12.50 -34.83
C GLU A 827 -63.40 14.00 -34.55
N ILE A 828 -63.65 14.78 -35.59
CA ILE A 828 -63.85 16.23 -35.49
C ILE A 828 -65.27 16.52 -34.99
N GLU A 829 -65.37 17.17 -33.82
CA GLU A 829 -66.63 17.60 -33.20
C GLU A 829 -67.15 18.91 -33.84
N GLY A 830 -66.24 19.81 -34.24
CA GLY A 830 -66.63 21.03 -34.95
C GLY A 830 -65.48 21.97 -35.27
N TYR A 831 -65.71 22.85 -36.24
CA TYR A 831 -64.80 23.93 -36.61
C TYR A 831 -65.30 25.25 -36.02
N TYR A 832 -64.37 26.12 -35.63
CA TYR A 832 -64.64 27.42 -35.04
C TYR A 832 -63.72 28.47 -35.68
N ASN A 833 -64.19 29.70 -35.84
CA ASN A 833 -63.32 30.81 -36.20
C ASN A 833 -62.44 31.22 -34.99
N LEU A 834 -61.48 32.11 -35.20
CA LEU A 834 -60.55 32.56 -34.15
C LEU A 834 -61.24 33.37 -33.03
N GLN A 835 -62.50 33.75 -33.22
CA GLN A 835 -63.36 34.40 -32.23
C GLN A 835 -64.21 33.39 -31.44
N GLY A 836 -64.06 32.08 -31.67
CA GLY A 836 -64.75 31.03 -30.94
C GLY A 836 -66.17 30.74 -31.41
N GLN A 837 -66.58 31.23 -32.59
CA GLN A 837 -67.89 30.94 -33.18
C GLN A 837 -67.83 29.70 -34.06
N GLN A 838 -68.78 28.78 -33.90
CA GLN A 838 -68.84 27.54 -34.68
C GLN A 838 -69.14 27.82 -36.16
N ILE A 839 -68.44 27.14 -37.06
CA ILE A 839 -68.60 27.23 -38.52
C ILE A 839 -68.82 25.83 -39.10
N GLU A 840 -69.81 25.68 -39.97
CA GLU A 840 -70.16 24.36 -40.54
C GLU A 840 -69.22 23.91 -41.67
N LYS A 841 -68.65 24.87 -42.43
CA LYS A 841 -67.72 24.61 -43.53
C LYS A 841 -66.56 25.62 -43.49
N PRO A 842 -65.39 25.22 -43.00
CA PRO A 842 -64.26 26.13 -42.93
C PRO A 842 -63.78 26.49 -44.34
N ALA A 843 -63.62 27.78 -44.61
CA ALA A 843 -62.94 28.27 -45.81
C ALA A 843 -61.42 28.18 -45.62
N ASN A 844 -60.67 28.24 -46.73
CA ASN A 844 -59.21 28.20 -46.71
C ASN A 844 -58.66 29.29 -45.77
N GLY A 845 -57.93 28.90 -44.72
CA GLY A 845 -57.46 29.79 -43.66
C GLY A 845 -57.28 29.11 -42.31
N LEU A 846 -56.87 29.88 -41.30
CA LEU A 846 -56.66 29.40 -39.95
C LEU A 846 -58.00 29.29 -39.20
N VAL A 847 -58.33 28.09 -38.73
CA VAL A 847 -59.52 27.78 -37.94
C VAL A 847 -59.15 27.05 -36.66
N ILE A 848 -60.07 26.99 -35.71
CA ILE A 848 -59.95 26.19 -34.50
C ILE A 848 -60.78 24.91 -34.71
N VAL A 849 -60.18 23.74 -34.50
CA VAL A 849 -60.85 22.43 -34.59
C VAL A 849 -60.98 21.86 -33.20
N ARG A 850 -62.19 21.51 -32.81
CA ARG A 850 -62.48 20.78 -31.58
C ARG A 850 -62.69 19.31 -31.93
N TYR A 851 -62.06 18.42 -31.18
CA TYR A 851 -62.14 16.98 -31.34
C TYR A 851 -63.01 16.37 -30.25
N THR A 852 -63.59 15.19 -30.53
CA THR A 852 -64.52 14.49 -29.61
C THR A 852 -63.90 14.11 -28.26
N ASN A 853 -62.58 14.07 -28.15
CA ASN A 853 -61.86 13.84 -26.89
C ASN A 853 -61.67 15.12 -26.04
N GLY A 854 -62.26 16.25 -26.45
CA GLY A 854 -62.18 17.54 -25.76
C GLY A 854 -60.97 18.38 -26.12
N ALA A 855 -60.03 17.87 -26.93
CA ALA A 855 -58.89 18.66 -27.41
C ALA A 855 -59.35 19.73 -28.41
N THR A 856 -58.72 20.91 -28.34
CA THR A 856 -58.97 22.02 -29.27
C THR A 856 -57.65 22.48 -29.87
N ARG A 857 -57.54 22.55 -31.21
CA ARG A 857 -56.29 22.91 -31.91
C ARG A 857 -56.53 23.97 -32.98
N LYS A 858 -55.54 24.82 -33.22
CA LYS A 858 -55.52 25.73 -34.38
C LYS A 858 -55.02 24.95 -35.60
N VAL A 859 -55.81 24.90 -36.67
CA VAL A 859 -55.52 24.17 -37.91
C VAL A 859 -55.66 25.10 -39.09
N VAL A 860 -54.72 25.05 -40.04
CA VAL A 860 -54.85 25.74 -41.32
C VAL A 860 -55.54 24.81 -42.30
N ILE A 861 -56.72 25.19 -42.77
CA ILE A 861 -57.45 24.47 -43.81
C ILE A 861 -57.09 25.07 -45.17
N LYS A 862 -56.78 24.21 -46.14
CA LYS A 862 -56.32 24.58 -47.48
C LYS A 862 -57.35 24.28 -48.55
#